data_AF-A0A2E6VSQ5-F1
#
_entry.id   AF-A0A2E6VSQ5-F1
#
_cell.length_a   1.000
_cell.length_b   1.000
_cell.length_c   1.000
_cell.angle_alpha   90.00
_cell.angle_beta   90.00
_cell.angle_gamma   90.00
#
_symmetry.space_group_name_H-M   'P 1'
#
loop_
_entity.id
_entity.type
_entity.pdbx_description
1 polymer ?
#
loop_
_entity_poly.entity_id
_entity_poly.type
_entity_poly.pdbx_seq_one_letter_code
_entity_poly.pdbx_strand_id
1 'polypeptide(L)'
;MKLFDGMGWAPSIREDGSVSLAMTYADREAISDSLQQYQSTHNLSDKELLQQTSHLVKELNSTTSFQDGFLQNTTWLANHLRLPESSDAIKDVVRGALAFCIEISSQSQNPNKNIAALTVARVAHWAVQRVEEIGGKKVSFSPPALSDEEKKQAENMLLEFALGNDLKEAELIEPALKVVEEIRTSVRPSFYKRFHENVDFLVRVVKEPSAEEEKRSYALAALKYIVHEDDVIHDSLGVLGYIDDFFVIETAVELIEPGRQPWKNLIDKIFSHWPFLKHLGVRGSGKTNILIPEYYPINAALNCHALIGKDVKPIKVVVEPVSESASLFAALIGALDIYDKEKSDKALALDFKPGQKVKSSDGSISEFTGIEIVYGKEMFGLRQYPKKGGKVNPAINYRTIEELNLLTPVDDSRVPRGRIHDSMDSVEKSIPALERILDMPMGNINQNTNSCVLVVDQVRRVKDFAETVTIYEQPVKNIVSIASIGVDESKLTHFSHTLKSNKPTIVVAPNLMIAKNFVRNTDREIKQIIVQSQSATTLKKAHLWQPIKQAGLPTLVFLGAEATDDLDDFNENDYSLWEWEPRDIQKLYWENTEDNDDLIVSWTNQIQRADFSAPDIEVISQENLEKSWKLSEELARCVRAREDLPESLDRFAGLIFSTLHLLMTDPLSITTQSRGVVRFEEVKGLWQSGDVARYCTDKEHEIIWMLIEEIGHLTAALMIENPKHKKILEMSDKDPSLQVLLGQRKINSGVSGSLSTPNVNYINRVTPSRETTSPLLLPAWTSRARMKKYFLPKISNQLSMILYEKEFHRYEQFVNDCRRRKQARVAQANRTAFFPEIKGWINSGPPVDVATNPVEVESPPPSEAELFGQEQERRIQRQLVRDARGEKGDQVSQARLVVFDLVQHAFFTPHYQAQTVTHLLDGAATENEQNIQYKKVDNLVPGDAILFSVGRETDVIKEAADKKLNKTDRATADMWRQALKTYKRKHNLKTSELHAKMKSCGFDKTAQTLRLWLDNEDLIGPSSPSQDLQIILDATKDETLSVNLERAVAAIEKVRSAHKQASRAWAKKIVKKAAEICSDFDGGTAELGENACLVRVNHVLDDVVEVRTAKTNRLLEGETWFW
;
A
#
# COMPACT_ATOMS: atom_id res chain seq x y z
N MET A 1 0.87 -41.26 -26.45
CA MET A 1 -0.42 -41.24 -27.18
C MET A 1 -1.22 -42.52 -27.00
N LYS A 2 -0.72 -43.73 -27.32
CA LYS A 2 -1.49 -44.98 -27.09
C LYS A 2 -1.82 -45.32 -25.62
N LEU A 3 -1.01 -44.88 -24.64
CA LEU A 3 -1.33 -44.98 -23.21
C LEU A 3 -2.37 -43.93 -22.77
N PHE A 4 -2.30 -42.73 -23.34
CA PHE A 4 -3.28 -41.64 -23.13
C PHE A 4 -4.67 -41.99 -23.74
N ASP A 5 -4.70 -42.66 -24.90
CA ASP A 5 -5.93 -43.19 -25.52
C ASP A 5 -6.51 -44.39 -24.75
N GLY A 6 -5.67 -45.15 -24.03
CA GLY A 6 -6.12 -46.25 -23.15
C GLY A 6 -6.62 -45.79 -21.78
N MET A 7 -6.21 -44.59 -21.33
CA MET A 7 -6.55 -43.96 -20.05
C MET A 7 -7.62 -42.86 -20.16
N GLY A 8 -8.06 -42.51 -21.38
CA GLY A 8 -9.06 -41.46 -21.60
C GLY A 8 -8.56 -40.02 -21.41
N TRP A 9 -7.24 -39.81 -21.37
CA TRP A 9 -6.64 -38.49 -21.15
C TRP A 9 -6.34 -37.77 -22.48
N ALA A 10 -7.10 -36.72 -22.80
CA ALA A 10 -6.76 -35.77 -23.86
C ALA A 10 -6.78 -34.34 -23.30
N PRO A 11 -5.65 -33.60 -23.26
CA PRO A 11 -5.68 -32.20 -22.83
C PRO A 11 -6.55 -31.38 -23.79
N SER A 12 -7.47 -30.58 -23.27
CA SER A 12 -8.34 -29.74 -24.09
C SER A 12 -7.51 -28.62 -24.75
N ILE A 13 -7.31 -28.71 -26.06
CA ILE A 13 -6.67 -27.68 -26.88
C ILE A 13 -7.77 -26.69 -27.30
N ARG A 14 -7.61 -25.41 -26.96
CA ARG A 14 -8.53 -24.34 -27.39
C ARG A 14 -8.37 -24.10 -28.90
N GLU A 15 -9.38 -23.48 -29.52
CA GLU A 15 -9.39 -23.17 -30.97
C GLU A 15 -8.20 -22.29 -31.42
N ASP A 16 -7.55 -21.57 -30.50
CA ASP A 16 -6.36 -20.75 -30.74
C ASP A 16 -5.02 -21.51 -30.61
N GLY A 17 -5.08 -22.84 -30.37
CA GLY A 17 -3.90 -23.68 -30.16
C GLY A 17 -3.31 -23.59 -28.75
N SER A 18 -3.89 -22.80 -27.84
CA SER A 18 -3.48 -22.79 -26.44
C SER A 18 -4.00 -24.03 -25.71
N VAL A 19 -3.12 -24.72 -24.98
CA VAL A 19 -3.52 -25.89 -24.20
C VAL A 19 -4.03 -25.44 -22.83
N SER A 20 -5.23 -25.87 -22.47
CA SER A 20 -5.79 -25.61 -21.15
C SER A 20 -4.98 -26.36 -20.08
N LEU A 21 -4.28 -25.64 -19.19
CA LEU A 21 -3.57 -26.20 -18.02
C LEU A 21 -4.52 -26.62 -16.87
N ALA A 22 -5.82 -26.67 -17.16
CA ALA A 22 -6.86 -27.00 -16.21
C ALA A 22 -7.05 -28.51 -16.10
N MET A 23 -6.53 -29.08 -15.02
CA MET A 23 -6.87 -30.45 -14.62
C MET A 23 -8.32 -30.49 -14.16
N THR A 24 -8.99 -31.56 -14.55
CA THR A 24 -10.38 -31.84 -14.24
C THR A 24 -10.46 -32.76 -13.03
N TYR A 25 -11.65 -32.92 -12.45
CA TYR A 25 -11.83 -33.90 -11.37
C TYR A 25 -11.61 -35.35 -11.86
N ALA A 26 -11.92 -35.63 -13.14
CA ALA A 26 -11.65 -36.93 -13.77
C ALA A 26 -10.16 -37.27 -13.77
N ASP A 27 -9.31 -36.29 -14.07
CA ASP A 27 -7.86 -36.46 -14.08
C ASP A 27 -7.31 -36.81 -12.69
N ARG A 28 -7.92 -36.30 -11.61
CA ARG A 28 -7.50 -36.55 -10.22
C ARG A 28 -7.77 -37.98 -9.79
N GLU A 29 -8.94 -38.53 -10.10
CA GLU A 29 -9.28 -39.93 -9.76
C GLU A 29 -8.46 -40.93 -10.57
N ALA A 30 -8.30 -40.69 -11.88
CA ALA A 30 -7.48 -41.54 -12.74
C ALA A 30 -6.02 -41.64 -12.26
N ILE A 31 -5.46 -40.57 -11.70
CA ILE A 31 -4.13 -40.57 -11.08
C ILE A 31 -4.10 -41.44 -9.82
N SER A 32 -5.11 -41.32 -8.94
CA SER A 32 -5.21 -42.11 -7.71
C SER A 32 -5.25 -43.62 -7.99
N ASP A 33 -6.04 -44.02 -8.98
CA ASP A 33 -6.16 -45.43 -9.40
C ASP A 33 -4.86 -45.94 -10.05
N SER A 34 -4.21 -45.09 -10.87
CA SER A 34 -2.92 -45.42 -11.47
C SER A 34 -1.83 -45.63 -10.41
N LEU A 35 -1.81 -44.82 -9.35
CA LEU A 35 -0.82 -44.93 -8.27
C LEU A 35 -0.92 -46.27 -7.52
N GLN A 36 -2.14 -46.76 -7.24
CA GLN A 36 -2.33 -48.09 -6.65
C GLN A 36 -1.83 -49.21 -7.58
N GLN A 37 -1.96 -49.04 -8.89
CA GLN A 37 -1.45 -50.01 -9.86
C GLN A 37 0.08 -50.04 -9.89
N TYR A 38 0.73 -48.86 -9.87
CA TYR A 38 2.19 -48.73 -9.89
C TYR A 38 2.88 -49.23 -8.61
N GLN A 39 2.20 -49.19 -7.47
CA GLN A 39 2.68 -49.80 -6.22
C GLN A 39 2.99 -51.30 -6.36
N SER A 40 2.27 -52.00 -7.25
CA SER A 40 2.33 -53.46 -7.38
C SER A 40 3.18 -53.99 -8.54
N THR A 41 3.66 -53.13 -9.45
CA THR A 41 4.17 -53.55 -10.78
C THR A 41 5.55 -53.01 -11.17
N HIS A 42 6.17 -52.11 -10.40
CA HIS A 42 7.44 -51.48 -10.79
C HIS A 42 8.69 -52.19 -10.22
N ASN A 43 9.65 -52.54 -11.09
CA ASN A 43 10.81 -53.40 -10.78
C ASN A 43 12.11 -52.66 -10.39
N LEU A 44 12.08 -51.33 -10.22
CA LEU A 44 13.29 -50.56 -9.88
C LEU A 44 13.64 -50.71 -8.40
N SER A 45 14.93 -50.86 -8.09
CA SER A 45 15.44 -50.75 -6.71
C SER A 45 15.31 -49.32 -6.17
N ASP A 46 15.36 -49.14 -4.85
CA ASP A 46 15.27 -47.80 -4.25
C ASP A 46 16.40 -46.89 -4.74
N LYS A 47 17.62 -47.42 -4.87
CA LYS A 47 18.76 -46.64 -5.39
C LYS A 47 18.52 -46.16 -6.83
N GLU A 48 17.98 -47.01 -7.69
CA GLU A 48 17.65 -46.64 -9.07
C GLU A 48 16.50 -45.62 -9.13
N LEU A 49 15.49 -45.75 -8.27
CA LEU A 49 14.39 -44.77 -8.15
C LEU A 49 14.92 -43.39 -7.73
N LEU A 50 15.84 -43.33 -6.75
CA LEU A 50 16.44 -42.07 -6.31
C LEU A 50 17.26 -41.41 -7.43
N GLN A 51 18.09 -42.18 -8.13
CA GLN A 51 18.89 -41.67 -9.25
C GLN A 51 18.03 -41.16 -10.41
N GLN A 52 16.99 -41.91 -10.78
CA GLN A 52 16.07 -41.49 -11.85
C GLN A 52 15.20 -40.30 -11.43
N THR A 53 14.78 -40.22 -10.16
CA THR A 53 14.10 -39.03 -9.63
C THR A 53 15.00 -37.81 -9.69
N SER A 54 16.29 -37.95 -9.35
CA SER A 54 17.23 -36.84 -9.50
C SER A 54 17.41 -36.44 -10.96
N HIS A 55 17.48 -37.39 -11.91
CA HIS A 55 17.57 -37.06 -13.34
C HIS A 55 16.32 -36.31 -13.82
N LEU A 56 15.14 -36.75 -13.38
CA LEU A 56 13.87 -36.09 -13.67
C LEU A 56 13.86 -34.64 -13.20
N VAL A 57 14.29 -34.38 -11.96
CA VAL A 57 14.41 -33.03 -11.42
C VAL A 57 15.30 -32.16 -12.31
N LYS A 58 16.43 -32.70 -12.81
CA LYS A 58 17.38 -31.98 -13.67
C LYS A 58 16.80 -31.60 -15.04
N GLU A 59 15.89 -32.40 -15.58
CA GLU A 59 15.31 -32.17 -16.92
C GLU A 59 14.13 -31.18 -16.92
N LEU A 60 13.61 -30.79 -15.75
CA LEU A 60 12.47 -29.89 -15.63
C LEU A 60 12.87 -28.42 -15.83
N ASN A 61 12.56 -27.87 -17.02
CA ASN A 61 12.76 -26.45 -17.33
C ASN A 61 11.86 -25.52 -16.50
N SER A 62 12.46 -24.52 -15.84
CA SER A 62 11.88 -23.61 -14.82
C SER A 62 10.83 -22.58 -15.30
N THR A 63 9.82 -22.98 -16.06
CA THR A 63 8.82 -22.05 -16.63
C THR A 63 7.57 -21.85 -15.76
N THR A 64 7.36 -22.63 -14.69
CA THR A 64 6.12 -22.56 -13.88
C THR A 64 6.37 -22.72 -12.37
N SER A 65 5.53 -22.09 -11.52
CA SER A 65 5.67 -22.12 -10.04
C SER A 65 5.51 -23.51 -9.40
N PHE A 66 5.13 -24.52 -10.18
CA PHE A 66 4.90 -25.87 -9.69
C PHE A 66 6.19 -26.68 -9.52
N GLN A 67 7.28 -26.23 -10.15
CA GLN A 67 8.55 -26.96 -10.14
C GLN A 67 9.26 -26.87 -8.79
N ASP A 68 9.14 -25.74 -8.09
CA ASP A 68 9.65 -25.59 -6.72
C ASP A 68 8.94 -26.56 -5.76
N GLY A 69 7.60 -26.58 -5.80
CA GLY A 69 6.79 -27.51 -5.01
C GLY A 69 7.07 -28.97 -5.38
N PHE A 70 7.19 -29.30 -6.68
CA PHE A 70 7.53 -30.64 -7.13
C PHE A 70 8.88 -31.11 -6.61
N LEU A 71 9.90 -30.26 -6.73
CA LEU A 71 11.23 -30.53 -6.23
C LEU A 71 11.22 -30.78 -4.73
N GLN A 72 10.64 -29.86 -3.95
CA GLN A 72 10.53 -30.02 -2.51
C GLN A 72 9.82 -31.33 -2.13
N ASN A 73 8.69 -31.61 -2.77
CA ASN A 73 7.89 -32.81 -2.49
C ASN A 73 8.63 -34.08 -2.89
N THR A 74 9.30 -34.11 -4.04
CA THR A 74 10.07 -35.29 -4.47
C THR A 74 11.32 -35.51 -3.64
N THR A 75 12.05 -34.45 -3.27
CA THR A 75 13.18 -34.54 -2.33
C THR A 75 12.70 -35.09 -0.99
N TRP A 76 11.56 -34.60 -0.48
CA TRP A 76 10.98 -35.06 0.79
C TRP A 76 10.52 -36.53 0.72
N LEU A 77 9.81 -36.91 -0.33
CA LEU A 77 9.37 -38.28 -0.57
C LEU A 77 10.58 -39.21 -0.68
N ALA A 78 11.55 -38.86 -1.50
CA ALA A 78 12.77 -39.64 -1.70
C ALA A 78 13.56 -39.85 -0.39
N ASN A 79 13.57 -38.87 0.51
CA ASN A 79 14.18 -39.02 1.84
C ASN A 79 13.54 -40.17 2.64
N HIS A 80 12.23 -40.42 2.48
CA HIS A 80 11.55 -41.54 3.14
C HIS A 80 11.99 -42.92 2.62
N LEU A 81 12.43 -43.05 1.36
CA LEU A 81 13.03 -44.30 0.85
C LEU A 81 14.43 -44.52 1.40
N ARG A 82 15.18 -43.43 1.59
CA ARG A 82 16.54 -43.45 2.13
C ARG A 82 16.56 -43.81 3.61
N LEU A 83 15.62 -43.28 4.40
CA LEU A 83 15.58 -43.49 5.84
C LEU A 83 15.14 -44.92 6.21
N PRO A 84 15.93 -45.65 7.02
CA PRO A 84 15.60 -47.02 7.42
C PRO A 84 14.34 -47.09 8.30
N GLU A 85 14.05 -46.02 9.06
CA GLU A 85 12.96 -45.95 10.04
C GLU A 85 11.55 -45.72 9.44
N SER A 86 11.45 -45.41 8.14
CA SER A 86 10.15 -45.25 7.48
C SER A 86 9.40 -46.58 7.41
N SER A 87 8.13 -46.59 7.82
CA SER A 87 7.27 -47.79 7.75
C SER A 87 7.07 -48.27 6.31
N ASP A 88 6.85 -49.57 6.11
CA ASP A 88 6.61 -50.16 4.78
C ASP A 88 5.44 -49.48 4.06
N ALA A 89 4.34 -49.17 4.75
CA ALA A 89 3.20 -48.45 4.17
C ALA A 89 3.56 -47.06 3.61
N ILE A 90 4.48 -46.34 4.25
CA ILE A 90 4.99 -45.05 3.77
C ILE A 90 5.89 -45.27 2.55
N LYS A 91 6.80 -46.24 2.62
CA LYS A 91 7.70 -46.57 1.50
C LYS A 91 6.92 -46.99 0.26
N ASP A 92 5.82 -47.73 0.41
CA ASP A 92 4.97 -48.16 -0.70
C ASP A 92 4.31 -46.97 -1.42
N VAL A 93 3.75 -46.02 -0.67
CA VAL A 93 3.17 -44.78 -1.23
C VAL A 93 4.23 -43.98 -1.98
N VAL A 94 5.40 -43.82 -1.36
CA VAL A 94 6.53 -43.07 -1.93
C VAL A 94 7.04 -43.73 -3.22
N ARG A 95 7.26 -45.06 -3.22
CA ARG A 95 7.72 -45.79 -4.40
C ARG A 95 6.74 -45.63 -5.56
N GLY A 96 5.45 -45.82 -5.30
CA GLY A 96 4.41 -45.67 -6.33
C GLY A 96 4.40 -44.27 -6.94
N ALA A 97 4.53 -43.22 -6.11
CA ALA A 97 4.55 -41.84 -6.56
C ALA A 97 5.79 -41.50 -7.40
N LEU A 98 6.99 -41.86 -6.94
CA LEU A 98 8.22 -41.57 -7.67
C LEU A 98 8.31 -42.36 -8.98
N ALA A 99 7.91 -43.64 -8.96
CA ALA A 99 7.80 -44.47 -10.16
C ALA A 99 6.89 -43.83 -11.22
N PHE A 100 5.69 -43.39 -10.82
CA PHE A 100 4.76 -42.70 -11.69
C PHE A 100 5.37 -41.42 -12.28
N CYS A 101 6.03 -40.61 -11.44
CA CYS A 101 6.66 -39.36 -11.85
C CYS A 101 7.73 -39.59 -12.93
N ILE A 102 8.56 -40.61 -12.76
CA ILE A 102 9.61 -41.00 -13.71
C ILE A 102 8.99 -41.48 -15.03
N GLU A 103 8.00 -42.36 -14.98
CA GLU A 103 7.42 -42.96 -16.17
C GLU A 103 6.72 -41.91 -17.06
N ILE A 104 5.87 -41.06 -16.48
CA ILE A 104 5.18 -40.00 -17.21
C ILE A 104 6.18 -39.06 -17.90
N SER A 105 7.30 -38.78 -17.25
CA SER A 105 8.32 -37.88 -17.77
C SER A 105 9.13 -38.52 -18.89
N SER A 106 9.46 -39.81 -18.77
CA SER A 106 10.17 -40.57 -19.81
C SER A 106 9.38 -40.70 -21.12
N GLN A 107 8.05 -40.69 -21.05
CA GLN A 107 7.15 -40.79 -22.20
C GLN A 107 6.91 -39.44 -22.92
N SER A 108 7.42 -38.32 -22.37
CA SER A 108 7.09 -36.95 -22.77
C SER A 108 7.94 -36.37 -23.91
N GLN A 109 8.45 -37.18 -24.85
CA GLN A 109 9.15 -36.70 -26.07
C GLN A 109 8.26 -35.88 -27.06
N ASN A 110 7.15 -35.31 -26.60
CA ASN A 110 6.14 -34.56 -27.37
C ASN A 110 6.06 -33.08 -26.90
N PRO A 111 5.49 -32.15 -27.68
CA PRO A 111 5.51 -30.70 -27.43
C PRO A 111 4.73 -30.21 -26.19
N ASN A 112 4.24 -31.12 -25.33
CA ASN A 112 3.41 -30.83 -24.15
C ASN A 112 4.15 -31.05 -22.79
N LYS A 113 5.47 -30.80 -22.75
CA LYS A 113 6.30 -30.99 -21.52
C LYS A 113 5.74 -30.31 -20.25
N ASN A 114 5.09 -29.15 -20.40
CA ASN A 114 4.53 -28.41 -19.26
C ASN A 114 3.35 -29.13 -18.58
N ILE A 115 2.58 -29.94 -19.32
CA ILE A 115 1.43 -30.67 -18.78
C ILE A 115 1.88 -31.90 -17.99
N ALA A 116 2.92 -32.59 -18.50
CA ALA A 116 3.57 -33.68 -17.77
C ALA A 116 4.18 -33.16 -16.46
N ALA A 117 4.91 -32.04 -16.49
CA ALA A 117 5.49 -31.41 -15.31
C ALA A 117 4.44 -31.08 -14.23
N LEU A 118 3.29 -30.53 -14.63
CA LEU A 118 2.18 -30.23 -13.72
C LEU A 118 1.57 -31.48 -13.08
N THR A 119 1.41 -32.55 -13.87
CA THR A 119 0.84 -33.81 -13.40
C THR A 119 1.74 -34.45 -12.36
N VAL A 120 3.04 -34.47 -12.67
CA VAL A 120 4.11 -35.02 -11.84
C VAL A 120 4.29 -34.20 -10.54
N ALA A 121 4.20 -32.87 -10.61
CA ALA A 121 4.14 -31.98 -9.44
C ALA A 121 3.03 -32.33 -8.45
N ARG A 122 1.83 -32.61 -8.98
CA ARG A 122 0.64 -32.91 -8.17
C ARG A 122 0.66 -34.30 -7.56
N VAL A 123 1.17 -35.29 -8.29
CA VAL A 123 1.35 -36.65 -7.77
C VAL A 123 2.31 -36.64 -6.59
N ALA A 124 3.45 -35.95 -6.72
CA ALA A 124 4.38 -35.80 -5.63
C ALA A 124 3.72 -35.09 -4.43
N HIS A 125 3.00 -33.99 -4.66
CA HIS A 125 2.29 -33.30 -3.58
C HIS A 125 1.25 -34.20 -2.87
N TRP A 126 0.42 -34.92 -3.63
CA TRP A 126 -0.57 -35.83 -3.07
C TRP A 126 0.08 -36.95 -2.25
N ALA A 127 1.17 -37.52 -2.74
CA ALA A 127 1.90 -38.55 -2.02
C ALA A 127 2.48 -38.01 -0.70
N VAL A 128 2.93 -36.76 -0.66
CA VAL A 128 3.36 -36.11 0.58
C VAL A 128 2.22 -36.10 1.61
N GLN A 129 1.04 -35.61 1.22
CA GLN A 129 -0.13 -35.58 2.11
C GLN A 129 -0.49 -36.97 2.64
N ARG A 130 -0.46 -37.97 1.76
CA ARG A 130 -0.79 -39.34 2.15
C ARG A 130 0.21 -39.89 3.16
N VAL A 131 1.49 -39.57 3.02
CA VAL A 131 2.51 -39.91 4.01
C VAL A 131 2.30 -39.15 5.33
N GLU A 132 1.89 -37.87 5.29
CA GLU A 132 1.54 -37.11 6.49
C GLU A 132 0.36 -37.73 7.25
N GLU A 133 -0.68 -38.17 6.54
CA GLU A 133 -1.85 -38.86 7.13
C GLU A 133 -1.47 -40.19 7.79
N ILE A 134 -0.58 -40.96 7.17
CA ILE A 134 -0.13 -42.26 7.68
C ILE A 134 0.84 -42.07 8.86
N GLY A 135 1.76 -41.11 8.76
CA GLY A 135 2.87 -40.92 9.71
C GLY A 135 2.61 -39.92 10.83
N GLY A 136 1.57 -39.08 10.73
CA GLY A 136 1.24 -38.01 11.68
C GLY A 136 2.26 -36.86 11.76
N LYS A 137 3.34 -36.91 10.97
CA LYS A 137 4.38 -35.87 10.91
C LYS A 137 4.05 -34.90 9.79
N LYS A 138 3.95 -33.60 10.13
CA LYS A 138 3.81 -32.53 9.14
C LYS A 138 5.15 -32.21 8.47
N VAL A 139 5.12 -31.86 7.19
CA VAL A 139 6.28 -31.49 6.39
C VAL A 139 6.87 -30.17 6.91
N SER A 140 8.16 -30.13 7.20
CA SER A 140 8.89 -28.89 7.54
C SER A 140 9.10 -28.01 6.30
N PHE A 141 9.43 -26.73 6.48
CA PHE A 141 9.88 -25.86 5.40
C PHE A 141 11.34 -26.15 5.03
N SER A 142 12.18 -26.44 6.03
CA SER A 142 13.56 -26.89 5.84
C SER A 142 13.62 -28.20 5.04
N PRO A 143 14.70 -28.45 4.27
CA PRO A 143 14.89 -29.68 3.52
C PRO A 143 14.68 -30.91 4.42
N PRO A 144 14.25 -32.05 3.84
CA PRO A 144 13.88 -33.22 4.61
C PRO A 144 15.03 -33.62 5.53
N ALA A 145 14.71 -33.69 6.82
CA ALA A 145 15.73 -33.78 7.86
C ALA A 145 16.60 -35.03 7.68
N LEU A 146 17.91 -34.81 7.75
CA LEU A 146 18.90 -35.83 8.09
C LEU A 146 18.42 -36.64 9.31
N SER A 147 18.74 -37.92 9.36
CA SER A 147 18.57 -38.69 10.59
C SER A 147 19.43 -38.10 11.71
N ASP A 148 19.08 -38.37 12.97
CA ASP A 148 19.86 -37.83 14.10
C ASP A 148 21.32 -38.34 14.10
N GLU A 149 21.57 -39.50 13.49
CA GLU A 149 22.92 -40.04 13.28
C GLU A 149 23.67 -39.27 12.19
N GLU A 150 23.03 -39.03 11.05
CA GLU A 150 23.61 -38.26 9.93
C GLU A 150 23.92 -36.82 10.34
N LYS A 151 23.05 -36.17 11.12
CA LYS A 151 23.31 -34.83 11.66
C LYS A 151 24.58 -34.81 12.50
N LYS A 152 24.72 -35.76 13.43
CA LYS A 152 25.91 -35.86 14.28
C LYS A 152 27.17 -36.11 13.47
N GLN A 153 27.10 -36.96 12.45
CA GLN A 153 28.23 -37.23 11.57
C GLN A 153 28.65 -35.97 10.79
N ALA A 154 27.68 -35.27 10.21
CA ALA A 154 27.93 -34.03 9.47
C ALA A 154 28.47 -32.91 10.37
N GLU A 155 27.91 -32.74 11.59
CA GLU A 155 28.42 -31.79 12.60
C GLU A 155 29.86 -32.13 13.03
N ASN A 156 30.16 -33.41 13.27
CA ASN A 156 31.51 -33.84 13.63
C ASN A 156 32.51 -33.57 12.51
N MET A 157 32.16 -33.87 11.26
CA MET A 157 33.01 -33.57 10.10
C MET A 157 33.25 -32.06 9.93
N LEU A 158 32.22 -31.24 10.10
CA LEU A 158 32.35 -29.78 10.07
C LEU A 158 33.34 -29.29 11.15
N LEU A 159 33.23 -29.80 12.38
CA LEU A 159 34.13 -29.46 13.49
C LEU A 159 35.57 -29.94 13.23
N GLU A 160 35.74 -31.16 12.71
CA GLU A 160 37.06 -31.70 12.34
C GLU A 160 37.73 -30.83 11.27
N PHE A 161 36.98 -30.39 10.26
CA PHE A 161 37.48 -29.47 9.26
C PHE A 161 37.82 -28.10 9.84
N ALA A 162 37.01 -27.56 10.74
CA ALA A 162 37.27 -26.27 11.40
C ALA A 162 38.51 -26.31 12.33
N LEU A 163 38.87 -27.47 12.87
CA LEU A 163 40.06 -27.64 13.70
C LEU A 163 41.34 -27.93 12.89
N GLY A 164 41.23 -28.21 11.60
CA GLY A 164 42.35 -28.55 10.73
C GLY A 164 43.13 -27.32 10.22
N ASN A 165 44.46 -27.36 10.29
CA ASN A 165 45.35 -26.25 9.87
C ASN A 165 45.67 -26.20 8.35
N ASP A 166 45.07 -27.06 7.53
CA ASP A 166 45.46 -27.25 6.12
C ASP A 166 44.54 -26.56 5.10
N LEU A 167 43.65 -25.66 5.52
CA LEU A 167 42.66 -25.03 4.63
C LEU A 167 43.26 -23.87 3.84
N LYS A 168 43.64 -24.11 2.58
CA LYS A 168 44.05 -23.02 1.66
C LYS A 168 42.85 -22.46 0.91
N GLU A 169 42.62 -21.17 1.05
CA GLU A 169 41.44 -20.47 0.51
C GLU A 169 41.27 -20.61 -1.00
N ALA A 170 42.36 -20.45 -1.75
CA ALA A 170 42.36 -20.52 -3.21
C ALA A 170 42.06 -21.93 -3.74
N GLU A 171 42.26 -22.98 -2.92
CA GLU A 171 42.00 -24.37 -3.29
C GLU A 171 40.55 -24.79 -3.00
N LEU A 172 39.76 -24.00 -2.25
CA LEU A 172 38.40 -24.34 -1.83
C LEU A 172 37.30 -23.48 -2.45
N ILE A 173 37.55 -22.17 -2.65
CA ILE A 173 36.50 -21.23 -3.12
C ILE A 173 36.04 -21.57 -4.54
N GLU A 174 36.97 -21.74 -5.49
CA GLU A 174 36.62 -22.02 -6.90
C GLU A 174 35.91 -23.39 -7.07
N PRO A 175 36.37 -24.49 -6.45
CA PRO A 175 35.64 -25.75 -6.49
C PRO A 175 34.26 -25.68 -5.85
N ALA A 176 34.10 -25.03 -4.69
CA ALA A 176 32.80 -24.91 -4.04
C ALA A 176 31.81 -24.10 -4.90
N LEU A 177 32.25 -22.97 -5.48
CA LEU A 177 31.42 -22.19 -6.41
C LEU A 177 31.06 -22.99 -7.67
N LYS A 178 31.94 -23.88 -8.14
CA LYS A 178 31.64 -24.79 -9.26
C LYS A 178 30.55 -25.80 -8.91
N VAL A 179 30.61 -26.43 -7.72
CA VAL A 179 29.55 -27.34 -7.25
C VAL A 179 28.21 -26.60 -7.15
N VAL A 180 28.21 -25.40 -6.59
CA VAL A 180 27.01 -24.55 -6.50
C VAL A 180 26.46 -24.19 -7.88
N GLU A 181 27.31 -23.86 -8.85
CA GLU A 181 26.87 -23.53 -10.21
C GLU A 181 26.36 -24.78 -10.96
N GLU A 182 26.94 -25.96 -10.71
CA GLU A 182 26.44 -27.24 -11.21
C GLU A 182 25.04 -27.54 -10.64
N ILE A 183 24.80 -27.28 -9.35
CA ILE A 183 23.48 -27.37 -8.72
C ILE A 183 22.53 -26.33 -9.33
N ARG A 184 22.96 -25.08 -9.49
CA ARG A 184 22.14 -23.98 -10.04
C ARG A 184 21.71 -24.24 -11.47
N THR A 185 22.61 -24.74 -12.31
CA THR A 185 22.32 -25.08 -13.71
C THR A 185 21.45 -26.33 -13.82
N SER A 186 21.62 -27.28 -12.90
CA SER A 186 20.84 -28.51 -12.81
C SER A 186 19.45 -28.30 -12.18
N VAL A 187 19.30 -27.33 -11.29
CA VAL A 187 18.12 -27.12 -10.45
C VAL A 187 17.88 -25.61 -10.32
N ARG A 188 17.22 -25.03 -11.33
CA ARG A 188 16.78 -23.62 -11.33
C ARG A 188 15.73 -23.20 -10.28
N PRO A 189 14.99 -24.11 -9.61
CA PRO A 189 14.08 -23.76 -8.51
C PRO A 189 14.66 -22.95 -7.35
N SER A 190 13.83 -22.08 -6.79
CA SER A 190 14.01 -21.28 -5.57
C SER A 190 14.47 -22.09 -4.34
N PHE A 191 14.15 -23.38 -4.27
CA PHE A 191 14.50 -24.26 -3.15
C PHE A 191 16.02 -24.33 -2.89
N TYR A 192 16.86 -24.35 -3.93
CA TYR A 192 18.33 -24.40 -3.80
C TYR A 192 19.00 -23.02 -3.74
N LYS A 193 18.22 -21.93 -3.83
CA LYS A 193 18.79 -20.58 -3.90
C LYS A 193 19.20 -20.03 -2.54
N ARG A 194 18.56 -20.43 -1.44
CA ARG A 194 19.05 -20.14 -0.07
C ARG A 194 20.42 -20.76 0.19
N PHE A 195 20.69 -21.94 -0.37
CA PHE A 195 22.00 -22.58 -0.32
C PHE A 195 23.05 -21.79 -1.08
N HIS A 196 22.74 -21.35 -2.31
CA HIS A 196 23.62 -20.46 -3.07
C HIS A 196 23.94 -19.17 -2.29
N GLU A 197 22.93 -18.49 -1.74
CA GLU A 197 23.12 -17.25 -0.97
C GLU A 197 23.94 -17.47 0.31
N ASN A 198 23.76 -18.62 0.97
CA ASN A 198 24.56 -19.00 2.12
C ASN A 198 26.02 -19.28 1.71
N VAL A 199 26.27 -19.96 0.58
CA VAL A 199 27.64 -20.15 0.06
C VAL A 199 28.29 -18.81 -0.27
N ASP A 200 27.58 -17.91 -0.95
CA ASP A 200 28.07 -16.55 -1.24
C ASP A 200 28.40 -15.78 0.03
N PHE A 201 27.59 -15.94 1.08
CA PHE A 201 27.87 -15.40 2.40
C PHE A 201 29.15 -15.99 3.00
N LEU A 202 29.33 -17.31 2.99
CA LEU A 202 30.54 -17.96 3.49
C LEU A 202 31.79 -17.50 2.71
N VAL A 203 31.71 -17.42 1.38
CA VAL A 203 32.81 -16.90 0.53
C VAL A 203 33.14 -15.45 0.87
N ARG A 204 32.14 -14.60 1.14
CA ARG A 204 32.38 -13.23 1.60
C ARG A 204 33.10 -13.18 2.95
N VAL A 205 32.68 -14.00 3.91
CA VAL A 205 33.32 -14.11 5.23
C VAL A 205 34.78 -14.54 5.10
N VAL A 206 35.08 -15.48 4.21
CA VAL A 206 36.47 -15.91 3.95
C VAL A 206 37.31 -14.80 3.32
N LYS A 207 36.74 -14.05 2.36
CA LYS A 207 37.44 -12.96 1.65
C LYS A 207 37.59 -11.69 2.48
N GLU A 208 36.84 -11.55 3.58
CA GLU A 208 36.83 -10.34 4.40
C GLU A 208 38.09 -10.29 5.29
N PRO A 209 38.99 -9.30 5.12
CA PRO A 209 40.23 -9.23 5.91
C PRO A 209 40.01 -8.98 7.41
N SER A 210 38.85 -8.43 7.76
CA SER A 210 38.43 -8.08 9.13
C SER A 210 37.67 -9.20 9.86
N ALA A 211 37.40 -10.33 9.20
CA ALA A 211 36.65 -11.42 9.83
C ALA A 211 37.44 -12.08 10.98
N GLU A 212 36.75 -12.40 12.07
CA GLU A 212 37.32 -13.17 13.19
C GLU A 212 37.80 -14.55 12.69
N GLU A 213 38.97 -14.99 13.17
CA GLU A 213 39.62 -16.24 12.74
C GLU A 213 38.72 -17.47 12.93
N GLU A 214 37.95 -17.51 14.01
CA GLU A 214 36.97 -18.57 14.30
C GLU A 214 35.85 -18.61 13.25
N LYS A 215 35.27 -17.46 12.89
CA LYS A 215 34.23 -17.36 11.85
C LYS A 215 34.76 -17.77 10.47
N ARG A 216 35.98 -17.34 10.15
CA ARG A 216 36.68 -17.72 8.91
C ARG A 216 36.93 -19.22 8.86
N SER A 217 37.29 -19.84 9.99
CA SER A 217 37.50 -21.28 10.09
C SER A 217 36.20 -22.06 9.81
N TYR A 218 35.08 -21.69 10.44
CA TYR A 218 33.79 -22.33 10.16
C TYR A 218 33.36 -22.17 8.69
N ALA A 219 33.61 -21.01 8.09
CA ALA A 219 33.31 -20.79 6.68
C ALA A 219 34.16 -21.67 5.75
N LEU A 220 35.48 -21.76 6.00
CA LEU A 220 36.37 -22.64 5.23
C LEU A 220 36.02 -24.12 5.43
N ALA A 221 35.64 -24.52 6.64
CA ALA A 221 35.25 -25.88 6.96
C ALA A 221 33.98 -26.32 6.20
N ALA A 222 32.97 -25.46 6.15
CA ALA A 222 31.77 -25.71 5.36
C ALA A 222 32.05 -25.73 3.85
N LEU A 223 32.88 -24.82 3.34
CA LEU A 223 33.29 -24.85 1.93
C LEU A 223 34.10 -26.11 1.59
N LYS A 224 34.91 -26.62 2.52
CA LYS A 224 35.60 -27.90 2.35
C LYS A 224 34.65 -29.08 2.33
N TYR A 225 33.60 -29.05 3.17
CA TYR A 225 32.59 -30.11 3.19
C TYR A 225 31.95 -30.27 1.81
N ILE A 226 31.51 -29.18 1.18
CA ILE A 226 30.89 -29.17 -0.17
C ILE A 226 31.77 -29.77 -1.25
N VAL A 227 33.09 -29.67 -1.10
CA VAL A 227 34.06 -30.16 -2.09
C VAL A 227 34.42 -31.63 -1.85
N HIS A 228 33.99 -32.21 -0.72
CA HIS A 228 34.37 -33.54 -0.29
C HIS A 228 33.38 -34.60 -0.79
N GLU A 229 33.72 -35.31 -1.87
CA GLU A 229 32.83 -36.28 -2.55
C GLU A 229 32.36 -37.48 -1.68
N ASP A 230 33.10 -37.81 -0.60
CA ASP A 230 32.77 -38.87 0.37
C ASP A 230 32.25 -38.27 1.70
N ASP A 231 31.17 -37.51 1.63
CA ASP A 231 30.46 -36.95 2.77
C ASP A 231 29.39 -37.91 3.33
N VAL A 232 28.52 -37.42 4.22
CA VAL A 232 27.53 -38.25 4.91
C VAL A 232 26.49 -38.80 3.94
N ILE A 233 26.11 -38.04 2.91
CA ILE A 233 25.21 -38.49 1.85
C ILE A 233 25.88 -38.33 0.48
N HIS A 234 26.51 -39.41 0.04
CA HIS A 234 27.22 -39.45 -1.24
C HIS A 234 26.44 -38.83 -2.42
N ASP A 235 27.08 -37.84 -3.05
CA ASP A 235 26.66 -37.11 -4.26
C ASP A 235 26.14 -37.95 -5.44
N SER A 236 26.51 -39.24 -5.49
CA SER A 236 26.01 -40.17 -6.52
C SER A 236 24.49 -40.40 -6.49
N LEU A 237 23.81 -39.93 -5.43
CA LEU A 237 22.35 -39.88 -5.30
C LEU A 237 21.73 -38.64 -5.98
N GLY A 238 22.55 -37.77 -6.58
CA GLY A 238 22.13 -36.60 -7.31
C GLY A 238 21.67 -35.48 -6.38
N VAL A 239 20.50 -34.89 -6.65
CA VAL A 239 19.95 -33.75 -5.87
C VAL A 239 19.75 -34.09 -4.38
N LEU A 240 19.61 -35.38 -4.04
CA LEU A 240 19.50 -35.87 -2.66
C LEU A 240 20.84 -36.02 -1.96
N GLY A 241 21.95 -36.11 -2.72
CA GLY A 241 23.31 -36.13 -2.18
C GLY A 241 23.51 -34.88 -1.33
N TYR A 242 23.21 -33.72 -1.92
CA TYR A 242 23.42 -32.42 -1.28
C TYR A 242 22.57 -32.09 -0.03
N ILE A 243 21.76 -33.01 0.52
CA ILE A 243 20.92 -32.69 1.69
C ILE A 243 21.79 -32.40 2.93
N ASP A 244 22.88 -33.15 3.13
CA ASP A 244 23.81 -32.90 4.22
C ASP A 244 24.67 -31.66 3.98
N ASP A 245 25.07 -31.35 2.75
CA ASP A 245 25.69 -30.06 2.43
C ASP A 245 24.83 -28.87 2.85
N PHE A 246 23.53 -28.94 2.54
CA PHE A 246 22.57 -27.91 2.93
C PHE A 246 22.57 -27.70 4.44
N PHE A 247 22.54 -28.81 5.18
CA PHE A 247 22.57 -28.78 6.63
C PHE A 247 23.90 -28.22 7.17
N VAL A 248 25.04 -28.63 6.62
CA VAL A 248 26.37 -28.16 7.06
C VAL A 248 26.56 -26.68 6.79
N ILE A 249 26.20 -26.21 5.59
CA ILE A 249 26.28 -24.79 5.25
C ILE A 249 25.37 -23.97 6.14
N GLU A 250 24.13 -24.40 6.35
CA GLU A 250 23.21 -23.69 7.21
C GLU A 250 23.72 -23.64 8.66
N THR A 251 24.25 -24.76 9.16
CA THR A 251 24.88 -24.83 10.49
C THR A 251 26.06 -23.88 10.62
N ALA A 252 26.94 -23.82 9.61
CA ALA A 252 28.07 -22.89 9.62
C ALA A 252 27.60 -21.42 9.58
N VAL A 253 26.57 -21.10 8.80
CA VAL A 253 25.97 -19.76 8.78
C VAL A 253 25.37 -19.41 10.14
N GLU A 254 24.70 -20.35 10.81
CA GLU A 254 24.16 -20.16 12.16
C GLU A 254 25.26 -19.94 13.22
N LEU A 255 26.40 -20.62 13.09
CA LEU A 255 27.58 -20.41 13.95
C LEU A 255 28.25 -19.05 13.72
N ILE A 256 28.35 -18.61 12.46
CA ILE A 256 28.98 -17.34 12.08
C ILE A 256 28.07 -16.14 12.40
N GLU A 257 26.77 -16.27 12.13
CA GLU A 257 25.76 -15.24 12.36
C GLU A 257 24.55 -15.78 13.15
N PRO A 258 24.67 -15.96 14.49
CA PRO A 258 23.61 -16.51 15.34
C PRO A 258 22.28 -15.75 15.28
N GLY A 259 22.32 -14.50 14.82
CA GLY A 259 21.15 -13.64 14.66
C GLY A 259 20.17 -14.07 13.56
N ARG A 260 20.53 -15.03 12.71
CA ARG A 260 19.65 -15.62 11.69
C ARG A 260 18.73 -16.71 12.26
N GLN A 261 19.14 -17.39 13.33
CA GLN A 261 18.41 -18.54 13.87
C GLN A 261 16.97 -18.24 14.33
N PRO A 262 16.69 -17.10 15.00
CA PRO A 262 15.33 -16.75 15.38
C PRO A 262 14.40 -16.56 14.17
N TRP A 263 14.92 -16.00 13.07
CA TRP A 263 14.16 -15.78 11.84
C TRP A 263 13.78 -17.10 11.17
N LYS A 264 14.73 -18.04 11.08
CA LYS A 264 14.49 -19.40 10.58
C LYS A 264 13.39 -20.10 11.40
N ASN A 265 13.53 -20.12 12.72
CA ASN A 265 12.55 -20.73 13.63
C ASN A 265 11.15 -20.10 13.47
N LEU A 266 11.09 -18.77 13.27
CA LEU A 266 9.83 -18.07 13.01
C LEU A 266 9.23 -18.50 11.66
N ILE A 267 10.02 -18.54 10.59
CA ILE A 267 9.58 -18.98 9.26
C ILE A 267 9.08 -20.42 9.31
N ASP A 268 9.82 -21.35 9.92
CA ASP A 268 9.38 -22.74 10.07
C ASP A 268 8.03 -22.84 10.80
N LYS A 269 7.84 -22.04 11.86
CA LYS A 269 6.56 -21.97 12.59
C LYS A 269 5.43 -21.39 11.72
N ILE A 270 5.71 -20.34 10.94
CA ILE A 270 4.74 -19.73 10.01
C ILE A 270 4.29 -20.75 8.96
N PHE A 271 5.23 -21.44 8.31
CA PHE A 271 4.92 -22.41 7.26
C PHE A 271 4.27 -23.69 7.81
N SER A 272 4.55 -24.05 9.07
CA SER A 272 3.82 -25.11 9.78
C SER A 272 2.36 -24.72 10.03
N HIS A 273 2.10 -23.45 10.33
CA HIS A 273 0.75 -22.92 10.53
C HIS A 273 0.00 -22.68 9.21
N TRP A 274 0.70 -22.25 8.16
CA TRP A 274 0.15 -22.00 6.82
C TRP A 274 0.87 -22.84 5.75
N PRO A 275 0.58 -24.15 5.66
CA PRO A 275 1.24 -25.04 4.70
C PRO A 275 1.06 -24.60 3.24
N PHE A 276 -0.06 -23.94 2.91
CA PHE A 276 -0.34 -23.44 1.56
C PHE A 276 0.70 -22.44 1.04
N LEU A 277 1.47 -21.79 1.91
CA LEU A 277 2.52 -20.85 1.50
C LEU A 277 3.64 -21.54 0.70
N LYS A 278 3.86 -22.84 0.89
CA LYS A 278 4.87 -23.62 0.15
C LYS A 278 4.61 -23.69 -1.35
N HIS A 279 3.36 -23.50 -1.76
CA HIS A 279 2.93 -23.65 -3.15
C HIS A 279 2.42 -22.34 -3.74
N LEU A 280 2.46 -21.26 -2.95
CA LEU A 280 1.94 -19.95 -3.34
C LEU A 280 2.96 -19.18 -4.19
N GLY A 281 3.04 -19.55 -5.47
CA GLY A 281 3.75 -18.77 -6.48
C GLY A 281 2.89 -17.63 -7.02
N VAL A 282 3.44 -16.42 -7.04
CA VAL A 282 2.79 -15.20 -7.51
C VAL A 282 3.52 -14.63 -8.72
N ARG A 283 2.79 -13.88 -9.55
CA ARG A 283 3.35 -13.18 -10.71
C ARG A 283 2.69 -11.84 -10.87
N GLY A 284 3.47 -10.78 -11.05
CA GLY A 284 2.95 -9.43 -11.31
C GLY A 284 2.63 -9.26 -12.80
N SER A 285 3.62 -8.78 -13.56
CA SER A 285 3.51 -8.45 -14.99
C SER A 285 4.58 -9.11 -15.86
N GLY A 286 5.64 -9.64 -15.24
CA GLY A 286 6.80 -10.25 -15.89
C GLY A 286 6.52 -11.63 -16.46
N LYS A 287 7.54 -12.37 -16.90
CA LYS A 287 7.38 -13.72 -17.50
C LYS A 287 7.48 -14.87 -16.50
N THR A 288 8.08 -14.63 -15.35
CA THR A 288 8.40 -15.65 -14.34
C THR A 288 7.44 -15.61 -13.17
N ASN A 289 7.07 -16.77 -12.63
CA ASN A 289 6.44 -16.83 -11.31
C ASN A 289 7.53 -16.74 -10.26
N ILE A 290 7.22 -16.11 -9.13
CA ILE A 290 8.12 -15.82 -8.02
C ILE A 290 7.46 -16.37 -6.76
N LEU A 291 8.22 -17.06 -5.90
CA LEU A 291 7.73 -17.39 -4.56
C LEU A 291 7.59 -16.10 -3.76
N ILE A 292 6.56 -16.03 -2.92
CA ILE A 292 6.39 -14.86 -2.06
C ILE A 292 7.61 -14.75 -1.11
N PRO A 293 8.36 -13.63 -1.11
CA PRO A 293 9.48 -13.42 -0.19
C PRO A 293 9.10 -13.57 1.28
N GLU A 294 10.03 -14.06 2.12
CA GLU A 294 9.83 -14.30 3.57
C GLU A 294 9.29 -13.08 4.33
N TYR A 295 9.58 -11.88 3.84
CA TYR A 295 9.07 -10.61 4.35
C TYR A 295 7.54 -10.56 4.44
N TYR A 296 6.81 -11.04 3.43
CA TYR A 296 5.35 -10.92 3.40
C TYR A 296 4.65 -11.89 4.37
N PRO A 297 5.01 -13.19 4.44
CA PRO A 297 4.47 -14.09 5.47
C PRO A 297 4.75 -13.63 6.89
N ILE A 298 5.94 -13.09 7.18
CA ILE A 298 6.26 -12.56 8.52
C ILE A 298 5.30 -11.41 8.87
N ASN A 299 5.13 -10.45 7.96
CA ASN A 299 4.22 -9.33 8.18
C ASN A 299 2.77 -9.80 8.39
N ALA A 300 2.30 -10.81 7.66
CA ALA A 300 0.99 -11.41 7.88
C ALA A 300 0.89 -12.09 9.26
N ALA A 301 1.95 -12.76 9.72
CA ALA A 301 2.00 -13.47 10.99
C ALA A 301 1.86 -12.54 12.22
N LEU A 302 2.22 -11.26 12.11
CA LEU A 302 2.11 -10.27 13.19
C LEU A 302 0.67 -10.03 13.67
N ASN A 303 -0.34 -10.44 12.89
CA ASN A 303 -1.74 -10.39 13.30
C ASN A 303 -2.39 -11.76 13.48
N CYS A 304 -1.62 -12.85 13.38
CA CYS A 304 -2.10 -14.20 13.58
C CYS A 304 -2.06 -14.60 15.06
N HIS A 305 -3.23 -14.68 15.70
CA HIS A 305 -3.35 -15.02 17.13
C HIS A 305 -2.75 -16.38 17.53
N ALA A 306 -2.62 -17.32 16.59
CA ALA A 306 -2.02 -18.63 16.84
C ALA A 306 -0.48 -18.59 16.88
N LEU A 307 0.12 -17.55 16.30
CA LEU A 307 1.57 -17.40 16.21
C LEU A 307 2.12 -16.39 17.23
N ILE A 308 1.33 -15.37 17.58
CA ILE A 308 1.76 -14.28 18.46
C ILE A 308 1.52 -14.57 19.95
N GLY A 309 2.31 -13.89 20.81
CA GLY A 309 2.16 -13.95 22.26
C GLY A 309 0.85 -13.33 22.77
N LYS A 310 0.39 -13.81 23.93
CA LYS A 310 -0.88 -13.36 24.56
C LYS A 310 -0.81 -11.91 25.06
N ASP A 311 0.38 -11.42 25.37
CA ASP A 311 0.61 -10.07 25.90
C ASP A 311 0.68 -9.00 24.78
N VAL A 312 0.60 -9.41 23.51
CA VAL A 312 0.58 -8.49 22.36
C VAL A 312 -0.75 -7.77 22.32
N LYS A 313 -0.71 -6.45 22.20
CA LYS A 313 -1.91 -5.62 22.19
C LYS A 313 -2.73 -5.85 20.92
N PRO A 314 -4.07 -5.62 20.95
CA PRO A 314 -4.91 -5.85 19.77
C PRO A 314 -4.49 -5.07 18.54
N ILE A 315 -4.00 -3.83 18.74
CA ILE A 315 -3.46 -2.96 17.69
C ILE A 315 -1.95 -3.17 17.62
N LYS A 316 -1.46 -3.54 16.44
CA LYS A 316 -0.04 -3.68 16.14
C LYS A 316 0.32 -2.71 15.04
N VAL A 317 1.43 -2.02 15.20
CA VAL A 317 1.97 -1.09 14.21
C VAL A 317 3.21 -1.72 13.61
N VAL A 318 3.25 -1.79 12.29
CA VAL A 318 4.38 -2.24 11.49
C VAL A 318 4.96 -1.01 10.80
N VAL A 319 6.19 -0.68 11.15
CA VAL A 319 6.97 0.35 10.45
C VAL A 319 7.78 -0.35 9.36
N GLU A 320 7.41 -0.06 8.13
CA GLU A 320 8.04 -0.59 6.93
C GLU A 320 9.05 0.40 6.35
N PRO A 321 10.10 -0.08 5.69
CA PRO A 321 11.02 0.80 4.97
C PRO A 321 10.33 1.54 3.81
N VAL A 322 9.41 0.86 3.13
CA VAL A 322 8.59 1.37 2.03
C VAL A 322 7.20 0.78 2.16
N SER A 323 6.15 1.61 2.21
CA SER A 323 4.79 1.12 2.50
C SER A 323 3.92 0.98 1.25
N GLU A 324 4.14 -0.10 0.49
CA GLU A 324 3.48 -0.31 -0.81
C GLU A 324 2.81 -1.67 -1.03
N SER A 325 3.26 -2.76 -0.39
CA SER A 325 2.77 -4.09 -0.77
C SER A 325 2.42 -5.02 0.38
N ALA A 326 3.02 -4.87 1.58
CA ALA A 326 2.83 -5.86 2.64
C ALA A 326 1.39 -5.94 3.15
N SER A 327 0.67 -4.82 3.23
CA SER A 327 -0.75 -4.82 3.61
C SER A 327 -1.63 -5.63 2.65
N LEU A 328 -1.31 -5.63 1.35
CA LEU A 328 -2.02 -6.38 0.32
C LEU A 328 -1.77 -7.88 0.45
N PHE A 329 -0.51 -8.28 0.64
CA PHE A 329 -0.16 -9.68 0.87
C PHE A 329 -0.67 -10.21 2.21
N ALA A 330 -0.65 -9.40 3.28
CA ALA A 330 -1.23 -9.74 4.57
C ALA A 330 -2.76 -9.96 4.44
N ALA A 331 -3.45 -9.17 3.63
CA ALA A 331 -4.88 -9.36 3.35
C ALA A 331 -5.15 -10.65 2.57
N LEU A 332 -4.32 -10.95 1.56
CA LEU A 332 -4.41 -12.19 0.78
C LEU A 332 -4.17 -13.42 1.66
N ILE A 333 -3.07 -13.47 2.41
CA ILE A 333 -2.73 -14.58 3.31
C ILE A 333 -3.81 -14.73 4.38
N GLY A 334 -4.29 -13.61 4.92
CA GLY A 334 -5.42 -13.57 5.84
C GLY A 334 -6.71 -14.18 5.30
N ALA A 335 -7.03 -13.94 4.03
CA ALA A 335 -8.18 -14.54 3.39
C ALA A 335 -7.99 -16.05 3.15
N LEU A 336 -6.77 -16.47 2.78
CA LEU A 336 -6.43 -17.89 2.63
C LEU A 336 -6.49 -18.64 3.97
N ASP A 337 -6.04 -18.04 5.07
CA ASP A 337 -6.17 -18.58 6.43
C ASP A 337 -7.63 -18.78 6.85
N ILE A 338 -8.52 -17.84 6.51
CA ILE A 338 -9.96 -18.00 6.73
C ILE A 338 -10.48 -19.24 5.98
N TYR A 339 -10.10 -19.40 4.72
CA TYR A 339 -10.53 -20.55 3.93
C TYR A 339 -9.97 -21.88 4.47
N ASP A 340 -8.71 -21.91 4.89
CA ASP A 340 -8.07 -23.12 5.43
C ASP A 340 -8.65 -23.54 6.79
N LYS A 341 -8.99 -22.57 7.65
CA LYS A 341 -9.68 -22.83 8.93
C LYS A 341 -11.12 -23.31 8.72
N GLU A 342 -11.88 -22.64 7.85
CA GLU A 342 -13.23 -23.10 7.54
C GLU A 342 -13.25 -24.48 6.88
N LYS A 343 -12.19 -24.83 6.13
CA LYS A 343 -11.94 -26.19 5.62
C LYS A 343 -11.84 -27.20 6.77
N SER A 344 -11.01 -26.91 7.77
CA SER A 344 -10.78 -27.81 8.91
C SER A 344 -12.06 -28.01 9.74
N ASP A 345 -12.80 -26.92 10.00
CA ASP A 345 -14.02 -26.96 10.80
C ASP A 345 -15.19 -27.68 10.09
N LYS A 346 -15.35 -27.49 8.77
CA LYS A 346 -16.45 -28.11 8.00
C LYS A 346 -16.19 -29.57 7.64
N ALA A 347 -14.95 -29.95 7.38
CA ALA A 347 -14.58 -31.36 7.21
C ALA A 347 -14.91 -32.19 8.46
N LEU A 348 -14.82 -31.58 9.65
CA LEU A 348 -15.21 -32.18 10.93
C LEU A 348 -16.73 -32.18 11.21
N ALA A 349 -17.54 -31.43 10.43
CA ALA A 349 -18.93 -31.11 10.77
C ALA A 349 -19.98 -31.58 9.74
N LEU A 350 -19.59 -32.24 8.64
CA LEU A 350 -20.54 -32.72 7.62
C LEU A 350 -21.29 -33.98 8.08
N ASP A 351 -22.25 -33.78 8.97
CA ASP A 351 -23.13 -34.81 9.50
C ASP A 351 -24.41 -34.88 8.63
N PHE A 352 -24.29 -35.47 7.44
CA PHE A 352 -25.43 -35.63 6.54
C PHE A 352 -26.43 -36.64 7.11
N LYS A 353 -27.71 -36.26 7.15
CA LYS A 353 -28.76 -37.17 7.62
C LYS A 353 -29.30 -38.02 6.48
N PRO A 354 -29.54 -39.33 6.67
CA PRO A 354 -30.26 -40.13 5.70
C PRO A 354 -31.60 -39.47 5.33
N GLY A 355 -31.87 -39.32 4.03
CA GLY A 355 -33.04 -38.61 3.49
C GLY A 355 -32.78 -37.15 3.11
N GLN A 356 -31.66 -36.55 3.55
CA GLN A 356 -31.31 -35.16 3.25
C GLN A 356 -31.03 -34.98 1.75
N LYS A 357 -31.58 -33.93 1.15
CA LYS A 357 -31.27 -33.59 -0.24
C LYS A 357 -29.90 -32.93 -0.31
N VAL A 358 -29.06 -33.48 -1.16
CA VAL A 358 -27.69 -33.02 -1.38
C VAL A 358 -27.45 -32.74 -2.85
N LYS A 359 -26.64 -31.74 -3.14
CA LYS A 359 -26.18 -31.39 -4.48
C LYS A 359 -24.71 -31.70 -4.61
N SER A 360 -24.36 -32.50 -5.62
CA SER A 360 -22.99 -32.86 -5.94
C SER A 360 -22.29 -31.78 -6.78
N SER A 361 -20.97 -31.86 -6.92
CA SER A 361 -20.13 -30.91 -7.68
C SER A 361 -20.47 -30.83 -9.19
N ASP A 362 -21.03 -31.90 -9.75
CA ASP A 362 -21.61 -31.95 -11.11
C ASP A 362 -22.93 -31.15 -11.24
N GLY A 363 -23.52 -30.73 -10.12
CA GLY A 363 -24.78 -30.01 -10.05
C GLY A 363 -26.02 -30.90 -9.97
N SER A 364 -25.85 -32.22 -9.95
CA SER A 364 -26.93 -33.17 -9.70
C SER A 364 -27.46 -33.05 -8.28
N ILE A 365 -28.74 -33.32 -8.09
CA ILE A 365 -29.40 -33.34 -6.78
C ILE A 365 -29.81 -34.78 -6.49
N SER A 366 -29.45 -35.24 -5.30
CA SER A 366 -29.59 -36.62 -4.84
C SER A 366 -30.03 -36.64 -3.38
N GLU A 367 -30.48 -37.78 -2.90
CA GLU A 367 -30.84 -37.99 -1.50
C GLU A 367 -29.75 -38.80 -0.80
N PHE A 368 -29.14 -38.26 0.24
CA PHE A 368 -28.12 -38.96 1.00
C PHE A 368 -28.73 -40.15 1.74
N THR A 369 -28.17 -41.36 1.62
CA THR A 369 -28.76 -42.58 2.23
C THR A 369 -28.04 -43.05 3.49
N GLY A 370 -26.90 -42.46 3.84
CA GLY A 370 -26.07 -42.89 4.97
C GLY A 370 -24.73 -43.47 4.51
N ILE A 371 -23.90 -43.83 5.50
CA ILE A 371 -22.59 -44.46 5.35
C ILE A 371 -22.74 -45.95 5.65
N GLU A 372 -22.21 -46.80 4.76
CA GLU A 372 -22.25 -48.26 4.85
C GLU A 372 -20.89 -48.85 4.44
N ILE A 373 -20.56 -50.04 4.95
CA ILE A 373 -19.34 -50.76 4.53
C ILE A 373 -19.65 -51.55 3.28
N VAL A 374 -18.98 -51.23 2.18
CA VAL A 374 -19.17 -51.86 0.88
C VAL A 374 -17.80 -52.27 0.34
N TYR A 375 -17.64 -53.54 -0.02
CA TYR A 375 -16.35 -54.14 -0.42
C TYR A 375 -15.21 -53.94 0.60
N GLY A 376 -15.53 -53.90 1.89
CA GLY A 376 -14.54 -53.73 2.96
C GLY A 376 -14.03 -52.29 3.14
N LYS A 377 -14.61 -51.32 2.42
CA LYS A 377 -14.33 -49.88 2.58
C LYS A 377 -15.60 -49.17 3.04
N GLU A 378 -15.44 -48.16 3.89
CA GLU A 378 -16.57 -47.30 4.25
C GLU A 378 -16.93 -46.39 3.07
N MET A 379 -18.21 -46.39 2.69
CA MET A 379 -18.74 -45.66 1.55
C MET A 379 -20.07 -44.99 1.91
N PHE A 380 -20.45 -43.89 1.27
CA PHE A 380 -21.77 -43.27 1.44
C PHE A 380 -22.65 -43.44 0.20
N GLY A 381 -23.97 -43.54 0.39
CA GLY A 381 -24.90 -43.71 -0.72
C GLY A 381 -25.64 -42.43 -1.13
N LEU A 382 -25.85 -42.26 -2.43
CA LEU A 382 -26.66 -41.21 -3.05
C LEU A 382 -27.80 -41.82 -3.84
N ARG A 383 -29.04 -41.57 -3.40
CA ARG A 383 -30.25 -42.06 -4.06
C ARG A 383 -30.79 -41.06 -5.07
N GLN A 384 -31.05 -41.56 -6.28
CA GLN A 384 -31.74 -40.84 -7.34
C GLN A 384 -32.92 -41.64 -7.88
N TYR A 385 -33.77 -40.94 -8.63
CA TYR A 385 -34.99 -41.49 -9.23
C TYR A 385 -34.94 -41.34 -10.77
N PRO A 386 -33.99 -42.00 -11.46
CA PRO A 386 -33.87 -41.89 -12.92
C PRO A 386 -35.14 -42.42 -13.62
N LYS A 387 -35.63 -41.66 -14.61
CA LYS A 387 -36.69 -42.13 -15.52
C LYS A 387 -36.08 -43.00 -16.62
N LYS A 388 -36.32 -44.31 -16.57
CA LYS A 388 -36.03 -45.25 -17.67
C LYS A 388 -37.33 -45.89 -18.16
N GLY A 389 -37.69 -45.66 -19.42
CA GLY A 389 -38.86 -46.29 -20.05
C GLY A 389 -40.22 -45.98 -19.40
N GLY A 390 -40.40 -44.78 -18.83
CA GLY A 390 -41.67 -44.37 -18.20
C GLY A 390 -41.91 -44.89 -16.78
N LYS A 391 -41.01 -45.73 -16.23
CA LYS A 391 -41.00 -46.14 -14.83
C LYS A 391 -39.86 -45.44 -14.07
N VAL A 392 -40.14 -45.03 -12.84
CA VAL A 392 -39.17 -44.40 -11.93
C VAL A 392 -38.71 -45.47 -10.95
N ASN A 393 -37.45 -45.90 -11.07
CA ASN A 393 -36.85 -46.84 -10.12
C ASN A 393 -35.78 -46.10 -9.32
N PRO A 394 -35.77 -46.21 -7.97
CA PRO A 394 -34.70 -45.65 -7.15
C PRO A 394 -33.39 -46.40 -7.43
N ALA A 395 -32.32 -45.65 -7.72
CA ALA A 395 -30.96 -46.15 -7.83
C ALA A 395 -30.11 -45.50 -6.73
N ILE A 396 -29.29 -46.30 -6.04
CA ILE A 396 -28.34 -45.81 -5.03
C ILE A 396 -26.94 -45.99 -5.61
N ASN A 397 -26.21 -44.88 -5.74
CA ASN A 397 -24.80 -44.88 -6.12
C ASN A 397 -23.95 -44.68 -4.88
N TYR A 398 -23.05 -45.63 -4.58
CA TYR A 398 -22.14 -45.56 -3.44
C TYR A 398 -20.82 -44.88 -3.83
N ARG A 399 -20.28 -44.06 -2.93
CA ARG A 399 -19.08 -43.21 -3.08
C ARG A 399 -18.14 -43.37 -1.89
N THR A 400 -16.85 -43.12 -2.07
CA THR A 400 -15.88 -43.18 -0.96
C THR A 400 -16.14 -42.06 0.05
N ILE A 401 -15.81 -42.26 1.34
CA ILE A 401 -15.98 -41.21 2.37
C ILE A 401 -15.23 -39.91 2.02
N GLU A 402 -14.14 -40.00 1.27
CA GLU A 402 -13.34 -38.85 0.83
C GLU A 402 -14.15 -37.87 -0.06
N GLU A 403 -15.14 -38.39 -0.81
CA GLU A 403 -16.03 -37.59 -1.65
C GLU A 403 -17.15 -36.88 -0.87
N LEU A 404 -17.32 -37.13 0.43
CA LEU A 404 -18.43 -36.59 1.22
C LEU A 404 -18.41 -35.05 1.23
N ASN A 405 -17.23 -34.45 1.16
CA ASN A 405 -16.98 -33.01 1.12
C ASN A 405 -17.45 -32.34 -0.20
N LEU A 406 -17.75 -33.12 -1.24
CA LEU A 406 -18.27 -32.64 -2.52
C LEU A 406 -19.78 -32.38 -2.49
N LEU A 407 -20.45 -32.81 -1.41
CA LEU A 407 -21.89 -32.67 -1.25
C LEU A 407 -22.26 -31.34 -0.62
N THR A 408 -23.37 -30.78 -1.10
CA THR A 408 -23.97 -29.56 -0.57
C THR A 408 -25.37 -29.88 -0.06
N PRO A 409 -25.73 -29.58 1.19
CA PRO A 409 -27.13 -29.65 1.57
C PRO A 409 -27.95 -28.67 0.73
N VAL A 410 -29.07 -29.13 0.17
CA VAL A 410 -30.01 -28.30 -0.57
C VAL A 410 -31.39 -28.40 0.06
N ASP A 411 -32.17 -27.34 -0.12
CA ASP A 411 -33.54 -27.24 0.38
C ASP A 411 -34.35 -28.50 0.04
N ASP A 412 -35.06 -29.04 1.03
CA ASP A 412 -35.86 -30.28 0.92
C ASP A 412 -36.95 -30.21 -0.16
N SER A 413 -37.35 -29.00 -0.58
CA SER A 413 -38.27 -28.77 -1.71
C SER A 413 -37.66 -29.14 -3.07
N ARG A 414 -36.34 -29.32 -3.17
CA ARG A 414 -35.65 -29.70 -4.40
C ARG A 414 -35.84 -31.18 -4.69
N VAL A 415 -36.35 -31.48 -5.88
CA VAL A 415 -36.49 -32.86 -6.37
C VAL A 415 -35.13 -33.38 -6.85
N PRO A 416 -34.73 -34.62 -6.49
CA PRO A 416 -33.57 -35.27 -7.06
C PRO A 416 -33.61 -35.25 -8.60
N ARG A 417 -32.54 -34.75 -9.23
CA ARG A 417 -32.49 -34.49 -10.67
C ARG A 417 -31.05 -34.40 -11.17
N GLY A 418 -30.88 -34.57 -12.48
CA GLY A 418 -29.55 -34.74 -13.08
C GLY A 418 -29.11 -36.20 -12.99
N ARG A 419 -28.20 -36.59 -13.87
CA ARG A 419 -27.60 -37.93 -13.83
C ARG A 419 -26.44 -37.86 -12.86
N ILE A 420 -26.43 -38.65 -11.78
CA ILE A 420 -25.15 -38.94 -11.10
C ILE A 420 -24.29 -39.61 -12.15
N HIS A 421 -23.21 -38.94 -12.53
CA HIS A 421 -22.16 -39.59 -13.29
C HIS A 421 -21.54 -40.68 -12.42
N ASP A 422 -21.34 -41.90 -12.93
CA ASP A 422 -20.98 -43.08 -12.11
C ASP A 422 -19.57 -43.02 -11.49
N SER A 423 -18.76 -42.01 -11.84
CA SER A 423 -17.46 -41.62 -11.24
C SER A 423 -17.12 -40.18 -11.63
N MET A 424 -16.19 -39.53 -10.91
CA MET A 424 -15.72 -38.19 -11.31
C MET A 424 -15.01 -38.22 -12.67
N ASP A 425 -14.66 -39.41 -13.18
CA ASP A 425 -14.06 -39.70 -14.50
C ASP A 425 -14.74 -39.05 -15.72
N SER A 426 -15.94 -38.49 -15.57
CA SER A 426 -16.69 -37.87 -16.68
C SER A 426 -16.99 -36.38 -16.52
N VAL A 427 -16.41 -35.71 -15.52
CA VAL A 427 -16.61 -34.26 -15.29
C VAL A 427 -15.40 -33.46 -15.80
N GLU A 428 -15.50 -32.93 -17.03
CA GLU A 428 -14.47 -32.06 -17.67
C GLU A 428 -14.28 -30.67 -17.02
N LYS A 429 -14.74 -30.44 -15.78
CA LYS A 429 -14.62 -29.13 -15.12
C LYS A 429 -13.22 -28.91 -14.54
N SER A 430 -12.60 -27.80 -14.93
CA SER A 430 -11.36 -27.27 -14.36
C SER A 430 -11.40 -27.13 -12.84
N ILE A 431 -10.39 -27.66 -12.14
CA ILE A 431 -10.13 -27.39 -10.72
C ILE A 431 -9.78 -25.89 -10.54
N PRO A 432 -10.54 -25.12 -9.73
CA PRO A 432 -10.29 -23.71 -9.44
C PRO A 432 -8.94 -23.46 -8.77
N ALA A 433 -8.33 -22.28 -8.98
CA ALA A 433 -7.02 -21.97 -8.38
C ALA A 433 -7.01 -22.03 -6.85
N LEU A 434 -8.11 -21.64 -6.18
CA LEU A 434 -8.21 -21.73 -4.72
C LEU A 434 -8.14 -23.20 -4.22
N GLU A 435 -8.73 -24.15 -4.95
CA GLU A 435 -8.61 -25.58 -4.64
C GLU A 435 -7.18 -26.09 -4.81
N ARG A 436 -6.42 -25.47 -5.72
CA ARG A 436 -5.00 -25.78 -5.94
C ARG A 436 -4.09 -25.18 -4.88
N ILE A 437 -4.48 -24.08 -4.23
CA ILE A 437 -3.70 -23.45 -3.16
C ILE A 437 -3.92 -24.18 -1.83
N LEU A 438 -5.15 -24.63 -1.57
CA LEU A 438 -5.56 -25.24 -0.31
C LEU A 438 -5.63 -26.78 -0.37
N ASP A 439 -5.30 -27.34 -1.53
CA ASP A 439 -5.19 -28.76 -1.82
C ASP A 439 -6.39 -29.62 -1.42
N MET A 440 -7.62 -29.09 -1.59
CA MET A 440 -8.86 -29.82 -1.36
C MET A 440 -9.98 -29.37 -2.31
N PRO A 441 -10.93 -30.27 -2.65
CA PRO A 441 -12.08 -29.87 -3.43
C PRO A 441 -12.95 -28.94 -2.58
N MET A 442 -13.03 -27.66 -2.96
CA MET A 442 -13.56 -26.61 -2.09
C MET A 442 -15.07 -26.49 -2.11
N GLY A 443 -15.78 -27.28 -2.94
CA GLY A 443 -17.25 -27.32 -2.97
C GLY A 443 -17.91 -25.95 -2.74
N ASN A 444 -18.55 -25.76 -1.59
CA ASN A 444 -19.27 -24.53 -1.18
C ASN A 444 -18.49 -23.56 -0.28
N ILE A 445 -17.23 -23.80 0.06
CA ILE A 445 -16.50 -22.90 0.97
C ILE A 445 -16.46 -21.48 0.39
N ASN A 446 -16.39 -21.37 -0.94
CA ASN A 446 -16.45 -20.08 -1.65
C ASN A 446 -17.80 -19.34 -1.54
N GLN A 447 -18.92 -20.02 -1.29
CA GLN A 447 -20.25 -19.41 -1.34
C GLN A 447 -20.78 -18.96 0.04
N ASN A 448 -20.24 -19.50 1.14
CA ASN A 448 -20.84 -19.39 2.47
C ASN A 448 -19.92 -18.84 3.59
N THR A 449 -18.69 -18.39 3.31
CA THR A 449 -17.83 -17.73 4.29
C THR A 449 -18.50 -16.45 4.82
N ASN A 450 -18.94 -16.44 6.09
CA ASN A 450 -19.44 -15.21 6.72
C ASN A 450 -18.29 -14.33 7.24
N SER A 451 -17.11 -14.92 7.40
CA SER A 451 -15.88 -14.27 7.86
C SER A 451 -15.27 -13.36 6.79
N CYS A 452 -14.62 -12.27 7.21
CA CYS A 452 -13.83 -11.43 6.30
C CYS A 452 -12.62 -10.76 6.96
N VAL A 453 -11.67 -10.36 6.11
CA VAL A 453 -10.61 -9.40 6.41
C VAL A 453 -11.07 -8.02 5.94
N LEU A 454 -11.04 -7.04 6.84
CA LEU A 454 -11.34 -5.65 6.50
C LEU A 454 -10.02 -4.91 6.21
N VAL A 455 -9.87 -4.42 4.98
CA VAL A 455 -8.69 -3.66 4.54
C VAL A 455 -9.05 -2.20 4.43
N VAL A 456 -8.26 -1.33 5.05
CA VAL A 456 -8.39 0.13 4.95
C VAL A 456 -7.26 0.65 4.08
N ASP A 457 -7.54 0.88 2.81
CA ASP A 457 -6.57 1.28 1.79
C ASP A 457 -7.28 1.96 0.60
N GLN A 458 -6.52 2.59 -0.28
CA GLN A 458 -7.00 3.13 -1.54
C GLN A 458 -7.58 2.01 -2.41
N VAL A 459 -8.87 2.13 -2.76
CA VAL A 459 -9.60 1.12 -3.53
C VAL A 459 -8.92 0.83 -4.87
N ARG A 460 -8.32 1.85 -5.52
CA ARG A 460 -7.56 1.66 -6.76
C ARG A 460 -6.35 0.77 -6.56
N ARG A 461 -5.51 1.02 -5.54
CA ARG A 461 -4.32 0.20 -5.26
C ARG A 461 -4.69 -1.27 -5.04
N VAL A 462 -5.73 -1.55 -4.25
CA VAL A 462 -6.18 -2.92 -4.02
C VAL A 462 -6.76 -3.55 -5.30
N LYS A 463 -7.48 -2.78 -6.10
CA LYS A 463 -8.02 -3.25 -7.39
C LYS A 463 -6.90 -3.55 -8.38
N ASP A 464 -5.93 -2.65 -8.53
CA ASP A 464 -4.78 -2.80 -9.42
C ASP A 464 -3.98 -4.05 -9.00
N PHE A 465 -3.72 -4.25 -7.71
CA PHE A 465 -3.12 -5.48 -7.19
C PHE A 465 -3.94 -6.72 -7.55
N ALA A 466 -5.26 -6.69 -7.32
CA ALA A 466 -6.13 -7.84 -7.56
C ALA A 466 -6.30 -8.19 -9.05
N GLU A 467 -6.00 -7.24 -9.94
CA GLU A 467 -6.06 -7.38 -11.40
C GLU A 467 -4.72 -7.77 -12.01
N THR A 468 -3.63 -7.21 -11.50
CA THR A 468 -2.27 -7.42 -12.02
C THR A 468 -1.65 -8.68 -11.45
N VAL A 469 -1.72 -8.89 -10.14
CA VAL A 469 -1.12 -10.06 -9.51
C VAL A 469 -1.94 -11.30 -9.83
N THR A 470 -1.25 -12.30 -10.35
CA THR A 470 -1.81 -13.60 -10.71
C THR A 470 -1.21 -14.71 -9.86
N ILE A 471 -2.04 -15.71 -9.53
CA ILE A 471 -1.63 -16.98 -8.94
C ILE A 471 -2.15 -18.06 -9.88
N TYR A 472 -1.26 -18.94 -10.34
CA TYR A 472 -1.57 -19.93 -11.37
C TYR A 472 -2.26 -19.32 -12.61
N GLU A 473 -1.73 -18.19 -13.09
CA GLU A 473 -2.22 -17.43 -14.25
C GLU A 473 -3.64 -16.85 -14.09
N GLN A 474 -4.23 -16.93 -12.90
CA GLN A 474 -5.52 -16.31 -12.59
C GLN A 474 -5.31 -15.06 -11.74
N PRO A 475 -5.92 -13.91 -12.11
CA PRO A 475 -5.89 -12.71 -11.27
C PRO A 475 -6.44 -13.00 -9.88
N VAL A 476 -5.84 -12.43 -8.84
CA VAL A 476 -6.25 -12.65 -7.44
C VAL A 476 -7.75 -12.40 -7.23
N LYS A 477 -8.35 -11.41 -7.91
CA LYS A 477 -9.81 -11.14 -7.84
C LYS A 477 -10.70 -12.32 -8.24
N ASN A 478 -10.19 -13.26 -9.04
CA ASN A 478 -10.91 -14.45 -9.50
C ASN A 478 -10.67 -15.68 -8.62
N ILE A 479 -9.79 -15.56 -7.63
CA ILE A 479 -9.42 -16.63 -6.70
C ILE A 479 -10.07 -16.38 -5.34
N VAL A 480 -9.96 -15.16 -4.84
CA VAL A 480 -10.53 -14.71 -3.57
C VAL A 480 -11.64 -13.69 -3.86
N SER A 481 -12.77 -13.77 -3.15
CA SER A 481 -13.86 -12.81 -3.33
C SER A 481 -13.51 -11.47 -2.66
N ILE A 482 -13.38 -10.42 -3.46
CA ILE A 482 -13.00 -9.06 -3.02
C ILE A 482 -14.10 -8.07 -3.38
N ALA A 483 -14.45 -7.19 -2.45
CA ALA A 483 -15.37 -6.08 -2.71
C ALA A 483 -14.96 -4.81 -1.96
N SER A 484 -15.28 -3.64 -2.54
CA SER A 484 -15.15 -2.35 -1.87
C SER A 484 -16.49 -1.86 -1.32
N ILE A 485 -16.41 -1.07 -0.24
CA ILE A 485 -17.57 -0.38 0.34
C ILE A 485 -17.82 0.90 -0.49
N GLY A 486 -19.03 1.01 -1.04
CA GLY A 486 -19.46 2.19 -1.80
C GLY A 486 -19.68 3.42 -0.90
N VAL A 487 -19.87 4.58 -1.52
CA VAL A 487 -20.12 5.86 -0.83
C VAL A 487 -21.36 5.83 0.06
N ASP A 488 -22.35 4.99 -0.29
CA ASP A 488 -23.58 4.81 0.48
C ASP A 488 -23.41 3.90 1.72
N GLU A 489 -22.17 3.49 2.04
CA GLU A 489 -21.70 2.73 3.21
C GLU A 489 -22.35 1.35 3.46
N SER A 490 -23.41 1.01 2.72
CA SER A 490 -24.21 -0.21 2.86
C SER A 490 -24.07 -1.17 1.66
N LYS A 491 -23.58 -0.68 0.51
CA LYS A 491 -23.47 -1.45 -0.72
C LYS A 491 -22.03 -1.87 -0.99
N LEU A 492 -21.82 -3.18 -1.12
CA LEU A 492 -20.54 -3.78 -1.53
C LEU A 492 -20.46 -3.87 -3.05
N THR A 493 -19.34 -3.45 -3.62
CA THR A 493 -19.05 -3.52 -5.05
C THR A 493 -17.95 -4.54 -5.30
N HIS A 494 -18.31 -5.67 -5.90
CA HIS A 494 -17.37 -6.76 -6.18
C HIS A 494 -16.38 -6.41 -7.29
N PHE A 495 -15.12 -6.81 -7.12
CA PHE A 495 -14.08 -6.60 -8.12
C PHE A 495 -14.13 -7.64 -9.24
N SER A 496 -14.60 -8.85 -8.93
CA SER A 496 -14.78 -9.92 -9.92
C SER A 496 -16.24 -10.13 -10.28
N HIS A 497 -16.47 -10.39 -11.58
CA HIS A 497 -17.77 -10.82 -12.09
C HIS A 497 -18.06 -12.29 -11.80
N THR A 498 -17.02 -13.14 -11.68
CA THR A 498 -17.17 -14.59 -11.49
C THR A 498 -17.55 -14.94 -10.06
N LEU A 499 -17.07 -14.16 -9.08
CA LEU A 499 -17.31 -14.37 -7.65
C LEU A 499 -18.38 -13.41 -7.08
N LYS A 500 -19.16 -12.74 -7.95
CA LYS A 500 -20.15 -11.73 -7.53
C LYS A 500 -21.26 -12.30 -6.63
N SER A 501 -21.57 -13.59 -6.76
CA SER A 501 -22.54 -14.31 -5.92
C SER A 501 -22.04 -14.63 -4.53
N ASN A 502 -20.73 -14.53 -4.30
CA ASN A 502 -20.10 -14.97 -3.06
C ASN A 502 -20.04 -13.82 -2.07
N LYS A 503 -20.13 -14.10 -0.77
CA LYS A 503 -19.79 -13.10 0.25
C LYS A 503 -18.29 -12.76 0.15
N PRO A 504 -17.90 -11.47 0.13
CA PRO A 504 -16.50 -11.10 -0.09
C PRO A 504 -15.62 -11.40 1.13
N THR A 505 -14.60 -12.23 1.00
CA THR A 505 -13.66 -12.56 2.08
C THR A 505 -12.70 -11.40 2.37
N ILE A 506 -12.43 -10.55 1.37
CA ILE A 506 -11.73 -9.28 1.56
C ILE A 506 -12.70 -8.13 1.31
N VAL A 507 -12.87 -7.27 2.31
CA VAL A 507 -13.69 -6.06 2.21
C VAL A 507 -12.78 -4.83 2.29
N VAL A 508 -12.87 -3.94 1.30
CA VAL A 508 -12.02 -2.75 1.21
C VAL A 508 -12.80 -1.50 1.60
N ALA A 509 -12.35 -0.83 2.65
CA ALA A 509 -12.79 0.49 3.06
C ALA A 509 -11.78 1.55 2.57
N PRO A 510 -12.21 2.63 1.90
CA PRO A 510 -11.29 3.65 1.41
C PRO A 510 -10.68 4.52 2.52
N ASN A 511 -11.21 4.48 3.74
CA ASN A 511 -10.66 5.18 4.91
C ASN A 511 -11.21 4.61 6.23
N LEU A 512 -10.60 5.01 7.35
CA LEU A 512 -11.00 4.56 8.69
C LEU A 512 -12.43 4.93 9.09
N MET A 513 -13.00 6.03 8.56
CA MET A 513 -14.37 6.42 8.88
C MET A 513 -15.37 5.39 8.34
N ILE A 514 -15.20 4.99 7.08
CA ILE A 514 -16.05 3.99 6.44
C ILE A 514 -15.83 2.62 7.09
N ALA A 515 -14.58 2.26 7.41
CA ALA A 515 -14.28 1.04 8.16
C ALA A 515 -14.99 1.00 9.52
N LYS A 516 -14.94 2.10 10.28
CA LYS A 516 -15.64 2.25 11.56
C LYS A 516 -17.14 2.01 11.43
N ASN A 517 -17.78 2.57 10.40
CA ASN A 517 -19.22 2.40 10.18
C ASN A 517 -19.54 0.96 9.77
N PHE A 518 -18.70 0.34 8.94
CA PHE A 518 -18.84 -1.06 8.56
C PHE A 518 -18.74 -2.00 9.77
N VAL A 519 -17.73 -1.82 10.63
CA VAL A 519 -17.55 -2.59 11.88
C VAL A 519 -18.78 -2.53 12.78
N ARG A 520 -19.49 -1.40 12.81
CA ARG A 520 -20.69 -1.22 13.64
C ARG A 520 -21.96 -1.84 13.06
N ASN A 521 -22.06 -1.88 11.73
CA ASN A 521 -23.31 -2.18 11.03
C ASN A 521 -23.32 -3.54 10.32
N THR A 522 -22.18 -4.21 10.24
CA THR A 522 -22.07 -5.49 9.52
C THR A 522 -22.54 -6.67 10.37
N ASP A 523 -23.21 -7.63 9.73
CA ASP A 523 -23.55 -8.95 10.26
C ASP A 523 -22.42 -9.98 10.06
N ARG A 524 -21.28 -9.53 9.51
CA ARG A 524 -20.15 -10.36 9.15
C ARG A 524 -19.14 -10.45 10.27
N GLU A 525 -18.51 -11.62 10.36
CA GLU A 525 -17.46 -11.84 11.35
C GLU A 525 -16.13 -11.28 10.82
N ILE A 526 -15.72 -10.12 11.33
CA ILE A 526 -14.42 -9.53 10.98
C ILE A 526 -13.35 -10.28 11.77
N LYS A 527 -12.50 -11.05 11.09
CA LYS A 527 -11.42 -11.81 11.74
C LYS A 527 -10.20 -10.95 12.03
N GLN A 528 -9.95 -9.96 11.17
CA GLN A 528 -8.87 -9.00 11.33
C GLN A 528 -9.10 -7.74 10.50
N ILE A 529 -8.45 -6.65 10.94
CA ILE A 529 -8.41 -5.36 10.25
C ILE A 529 -6.97 -5.09 9.83
N ILE A 530 -6.77 -4.71 8.57
CA ILE A 530 -5.48 -4.28 8.03
C ILE A 530 -5.63 -2.82 7.61
N VAL A 531 -4.77 -1.95 8.10
CA VAL A 531 -4.82 -0.51 7.82
C VAL A 531 -3.52 -0.12 7.12
N GLN A 532 -3.63 0.36 5.90
CA GLN A 532 -2.54 0.99 5.19
C GLN A 532 -2.60 2.50 5.44
N SER A 533 -1.57 3.07 6.07
CA SER A 533 -1.51 4.50 6.35
C SER A 533 -0.27 5.14 5.74
N GLN A 534 -0.50 6.07 4.80
CA GLN A 534 0.56 6.95 4.24
C GLN A 534 0.68 8.28 5.01
N SER A 535 -0.21 8.53 5.99
CA SER A 535 -0.22 9.79 6.74
C SER A 535 -0.64 9.61 8.18
N ALA A 536 0.20 10.17 9.05
CA ALA A 536 -0.04 10.71 10.37
C ALA A 536 -1.47 10.86 10.87
N THR A 537 -2.24 11.61 10.09
CA THR A 537 -3.40 12.34 10.58
C THR A 537 -4.52 11.38 10.95
N THR A 538 -4.49 10.18 10.37
CA THR A 538 -5.44 9.11 10.63
C THR A 538 -5.21 8.45 11.99
N LEU A 539 -3.96 8.35 12.44
CA LEU A 539 -3.60 7.79 13.75
C LEU A 539 -3.92 8.76 14.90
N LYS A 540 -3.78 10.08 14.67
CA LYS A 540 -4.07 11.14 15.66
C LYS A 540 -5.56 11.24 16.05
N LYS A 541 -6.47 10.70 15.24
CA LYS A 541 -7.93 10.80 15.45
C LYS A 541 -8.47 9.68 16.35
N ALA A 542 -8.23 9.77 17.65
CA ALA A 542 -8.63 8.77 18.65
C ALA A 542 -10.10 8.28 18.54
N HIS A 543 -11.03 9.16 18.17
CA HIS A 543 -12.46 8.84 18.00
C HIS A 543 -12.79 7.91 16.81
N LEU A 544 -11.86 7.73 15.86
CA LEU A 544 -11.97 6.76 14.76
C LEU A 544 -11.60 5.36 15.24
N TRP A 545 -10.65 5.26 16.17
CA TRP A 545 -10.14 4.00 16.70
C TRP A 545 -11.00 3.42 17.82
N GLN A 546 -11.76 4.25 18.56
CA GLN A 546 -12.56 3.78 19.70
C GLN A 546 -13.47 2.58 19.37
N PRO A 547 -14.24 2.55 18.27
CA PRO A 547 -15.11 1.41 17.96
C PRO A 547 -14.32 0.14 17.62
N ILE A 548 -13.17 0.29 16.96
CA ILE A 548 -12.25 -0.81 16.65
C ILE A 548 -11.66 -1.37 17.95
N LYS A 549 -11.21 -0.50 18.86
CA LYS A 549 -10.71 -0.86 20.20
C LYS A 549 -11.79 -1.56 21.03
N GLN A 550 -13.01 -1.04 21.03
CA GLN A 550 -14.15 -1.63 21.75
C GLN A 550 -14.54 -3.01 21.21
N ALA A 551 -14.40 -3.22 19.89
CA ALA A 551 -14.67 -4.51 19.28
C ALA A 551 -13.58 -5.56 19.56
N GLY A 552 -12.42 -5.16 20.10
CA GLY A 552 -11.32 -6.09 20.42
C GLY A 552 -10.71 -6.76 19.19
N LEU A 553 -10.89 -6.20 17.99
CA LEU A 553 -10.51 -6.84 16.73
C LEU A 553 -8.99 -6.76 16.50
N PRO A 554 -8.33 -7.88 16.13
CA PRO A 554 -6.92 -7.88 15.76
C PRO A 554 -6.66 -6.91 14.59
N THR A 555 -5.90 -5.85 14.87
CA THR A 555 -5.68 -4.77 13.91
C THR A 555 -4.20 -4.60 13.62
N LEU A 556 -3.81 -4.69 12.36
CA LEU A 556 -2.45 -4.49 11.87
C LEU A 556 -2.37 -3.19 11.08
N VAL A 557 -1.52 -2.26 11.50
CA VAL A 557 -1.34 -0.96 10.86
C VAL A 557 0.01 -0.92 10.18
N PHE A 558 0.03 -0.76 8.87
CA PHE A 558 1.25 -0.57 8.08
C PHE A 558 1.51 0.92 7.91
N LEU A 559 2.74 1.32 8.23
CA LEU A 559 3.20 2.70 8.21
C LEU A 559 4.60 2.77 7.59
N GLY A 560 4.80 3.63 6.60
CA GLY A 560 6.12 3.88 6.04
C GLY A 560 7.04 4.62 7.00
N ALA A 561 8.34 4.40 6.89
CA ALA A 561 9.37 5.04 7.71
C ALA A 561 9.26 6.58 7.72
N GLU A 562 8.77 7.18 6.62
CA GLU A 562 8.52 8.61 6.47
C GLU A 562 7.46 9.17 7.44
N ALA A 563 6.49 8.35 7.84
CA ALA A 563 5.36 8.73 8.69
C ALA A 563 5.59 8.37 10.17
N THR A 564 6.83 8.04 10.57
CA THR A 564 7.14 7.59 11.94
C THR A 564 7.06 8.68 13.02
N ASP A 565 7.13 9.96 12.64
CA ASP A 565 6.92 11.09 13.57
C ASP A 565 5.52 11.10 14.17
N ASP A 566 4.60 10.38 13.55
CA ASP A 566 3.20 10.40 13.92
C ASP A 566 2.85 9.40 15.01
N LEU A 567 3.80 8.52 15.33
CA LEU A 567 3.73 7.62 16.48
C LEU A 567 3.97 8.36 17.80
N ASP A 568 4.68 9.49 17.77
CA ASP A 568 5.00 10.29 18.97
C ASP A 568 3.72 10.79 19.69
N ASP A 569 2.61 10.97 18.95
CA ASP A 569 1.30 11.39 19.49
C ASP A 569 0.37 10.21 19.85
N PHE A 570 0.74 8.98 19.48
CA PHE A 570 -0.06 7.79 19.73
C PHE A 570 0.37 7.21 21.08
N ASN A 571 -0.55 7.09 22.04
CA ASN A 571 -0.22 6.62 23.38
C ASN A 571 0.49 5.25 23.31
N GLU A 572 1.74 5.20 23.75
CA GLU A 572 2.59 4.00 23.74
C GLU A 572 1.93 2.80 24.42
N ASN A 573 1.00 3.06 25.33
CA ASN A 573 0.23 2.01 26.02
C ASN A 573 -0.86 1.35 25.17
N ASP A 574 -1.20 1.86 23.99
CA ASP A 574 -2.33 1.37 23.18
C ASP A 574 -1.96 0.40 22.04
N TYR A 575 -0.67 0.26 21.71
CA TYR A 575 -0.22 -0.60 20.62
C TYR A 575 1.06 -1.39 20.93
N SER A 576 1.31 -2.42 20.13
CA SER A 576 2.58 -3.13 20.05
C SER A 576 3.29 -2.76 18.76
N LEU A 577 4.60 -2.49 18.82
CA LEU A 577 5.38 -1.99 17.69
C LEU A 577 6.29 -3.09 17.10
N TRP A 578 6.28 -3.19 15.78
CA TRP A 578 7.26 -3.92 14.99
C TRP A 578 7.89 -2.95 13.99
N GLU A 579 9.20 -2.74 14.06
CA GLU A 579 9.92 -1.88 13.11
C GLU A 579 10.98 -2.71 12.39
N TRP A 580 10.93 -2.70 11.06
CA TRP A 580 11.91 -3.39 10.23
C TRP A 580 13.22 -2.60 10.15
N GLU A 581 14.34 -3.25 10.46
CA GLU A 581 15.66 -2.68 10.25
C GLU A 581 16.32 -3.22 8.98
N PRO A 582 17.19 -2.44 8.30
CA PRO A 582 17.95 -2.94 7.15
C PRO A 582 18.71 -4.25 7.44
N ARG A 583 19.22 -4.41 8.66
CA ARG A 583 19.89 -5.63 9.13
C ARG A 583 18.96 -6.83 9.27
N ASP A 584 17.67 -6.60 9.50
CA ASP A 584 16.67 -7.68 9.53
C ASP A 584 16.35 -8.13 8.12
N ILE A 585 16.15 -7.17 7.23
CA ILE A 585 15.86 -7.40 5.80
C ILE A 585 16.99 -8.19 5.14
N GLN A 586 18.25 -7.91 5.49
CA GLN A 586 19.43 -8.66 5.03
C GLN A 586 19.49 -10.12 5.52
N LYS A 587 18.76 -10.47 6.59
CA LYS A 587 18.70 -11.84 7.13
C LYS A 587 17.57 -12.67 6.49
N LEU A 588 16.64 -12.02 5.82
CA LEU A 588 15.56 -12.70 5.10
C LEU A 588 16.05 -13.21 3.76
N TYR A 589 15.43 -14.29 3.31
CA TYR A 589 15.63 -14.82 1.97
C TYR A 589 14.79 -14.05 0.93
N TRP A 590 15.39 -13.80 -0.23
CA TRP A 590 14.75 -13.06 -1.31
C TRP A 590 15.00 -13.66 -2.69
N GLU A 591 13.95 -13.70 -3.50
CA GLU A 591 14.12 -14.12 -4.89
C GLU A 591 14.66 -12.98 -5.76
N ASN A 592 15.99 -12.88 -5.90
CA ASN A 592 16.62 -11.99 -6.89
C ASN A 592 16.26 -12.41 -8.33
N THR A 593 15.46 -11.62 -9.03
CA THR A 593 15.18 -11.77 -10.47
C THR A 593 15.63 -10.52 -11.21
N GLU A 594 16.24 -10.69 -12.39
CA GLU A 594 16.68 -9.56 -13.22
C GLU A 594 15.53 -8.84 -13.96
N ASP A 595 14.31 -9.38 -13.88
CA ASP A 595 13.11 -8.82 -14.53
C ASP A 595 12.57 -7.60 -13.76
N ASN A 596 13.28 -6.48 -13.86
CA ASN A 596 12.91 -5.20 -13.24
C ASN A 596 11.57 -4.62 -13.76
N ASP A 597 10.96 -5.23 -14.80
CA ASP A 597 9.66 -4.84 -15.32
C ASP A 597 8.48 -5.51 -14.57
N ASP A 598 8.74 -6.51 -13.71
CA ASP A 598 7.72 -7.12 -12.86
C ASP A 598 7.41 -6.28 -11.61
N LEU A 599 6.12 -6.08 -11.34
CA LEU A 599 5.63 -5.29 -10.21
C LEU A 599 6.12 -5.81 -8.84
N ILE A 600 6.12 -7.11 -8.62
CA ILE A 600 6.49 -7.73 -7.32
C ILE A 600 8.00 -7.62 -7.10
N VAL A 601 8.77 -7.79 -8.17
CA VAL A 601 10.23 -7.60 -8.18
C VAL A 601 10.58 -6.16 -7.85
N SER A 602 9.87 -5.20 -8.46
CA SER A 602 10.03 -3.77 -8.16
C SER A 602 9.81 -3.48 -6.67
N TRP A 603 8.72 -3.96 -6.08
CA TRP A 603 8.46 -3.78 -4.65
C TRP A 603 9.54 -4.43 -3.77
N THR A 604 9.96 -5.64 -4.12
CA THR A 604 10.97 -6.39 -3.38
C THR A 604 12.32 -5.67 -3.39
N ASN A 605 12.76 -5.21 -4.57
CA ASN A 605 13.98 -4.45 -4.73
C ASN A 605 13.94 -3.13 -3.94
N GLN A 606 12.80 -2.45 -3.91
CA GLN A 606 12.62 -1.23 -3.12
C GLN A 606 12.78 -1.50 -1.62
N ILE A 607 12.19 -2.58 -1.09
CA ILE A 607 12.30 -2.94 0.34
C ILE A 607 13.75 -3.28 0.71
N GLN A 608 14.43 -4.07 -0.12
CA GLN A 608 15.84 -4.45 0.11
C GLN A 608 16.80 -3.25 0.08
N ARG A 609 16.52 -2.26 -0.77
CA ARG A 609 17.35 -1.07 -0.97
C ARG A 609 17.00 0.09 -0.05
N ALA A 610 15.91 -0.03 0.71
CA ALA A 610 15.45 1.00 1.61
C ALA A 610 16.36 1.07 2.85
N ASP A 611 17.54 1.64 2.63
CA ASP A 611 18.46 2.04 3.67
C ASP A 611 18.50 3.58 3.74
N PHE A 612 18.71 4.08 4.96
CA PHE A 612 19.03 5.48 5.16
C PHE A 612 20.49 5.69 4.72
N SER A 613 20.70 6.08 3.47
CA SER A 613 22.00 6.58 3.04
C SER A 613 22.08 8.07 3.36
N ALA A 614 23.08 8.46 4.15
CA ALA A 614 23.42 9.86 4.30
C ALA A 614 23.80 10.43 2.91
N PRO A 615 23.24 11.58 2.50
CA PRO A 615 23.68 12.23 1.28
C PRO A 615 25.14 12.69 1.39
N ASP A 616 25.80 12.82 0.25
CA ASP A 616 27.08 13.53 0.17
C ASP A 616 26.82 15.03 0.30
N ILE A 617 27.27 15.63 1.40
CA ILE A 617 26.99 17.05 1.68
C ILE A 617 28.23 17.89 1.44
N GLU A 618 28.07 18.92 0.60
CA GLU A 618 29.01 20.01 0.48
C GLU A 618 28.51 21.23 1.26
N VAL A 619 29.32 21.67 2.22
CA VAL A 619 29.02 22.83 3.07
C VAL A 619 29.69 24.07 2.49
N ILE A 620 28.89 25.11 2.27
CA ILE A 620 29.35 26.41 1.76
C ILE A 620 29.32 27.45 2.88
N SER A 621 30.41 28.20 3.03
CA SER A 621 30.50 29.35 3.93
C SER A 621 30.12 30.65 3.20
N GLN A 622 29.30 31.50 3.82
CA GLN A 622 29.06 32.87 3.36
C GLN A 622 29.06 33.82 4.57
N GLU A 623 30.07 34.69 4.66
CA GLU A 623 30.35 35.47 5.86
C GLU A 623 29.19 36.42 6.22
N ASN A 624 28.61 37.11 5.24
CA ASN A 624 27.46 38.00 5.46
C ASN A 624 26.19 37.24 5.85
N LEU A 625 26.05 35.96 5.44
CA LEU A 625 24.92 35.12 5.85
C LEU A 625 25.04 34.77 7.33
N GLU A 626 26.24 34.40 7.79
CA GLU A 626 26.50 34.06 9.19
C GLU A 626 26.25 35.27 10.12
N LYS A 627 26.72 36.45 9.72
CA LYS A 627 26.48 37.70 10.46
C LYS A 627 25.00 38.05 10.51
N SER A 628 24.33 38.06 9.36
CA SER A 628 22.89 38.36 9.28
C SER A 628 22.06 37.37 10.09
N TRP A 629 22.42 36.08 10.06
CA TRP A 629 21.72 35.04 10.81
C TRP A 629 21.86 35.21 12.31
N LYS A 630 23.08 35.45 12.83
CA LYS A 630 23.32 35.73 14.26
C LYS A 630 22.53 36.93 14.77
N LEU A 631 22.50 38.02 14.00
CA LEU A 631 21.70 39.20 14.32
C LEU A 631 20.20 38.88 14.33
N SER A 632 19.74 38.01 13.41
CA SER A 632 18.34 37.58 13.36
C SER A 632 17.95 36.73 14.58
N GLU A 633 18.86 35.89 15.07
CA GLU A 633 18.68 35.11 16.30
C GLU A 633 18.64 36.01 17.54
N GLU A 634 19.45 37.07 17.58
CA GLU A 634 19.41 38.04 18.67
C GLU A 634 18.11 38.85 18.65
N LEU A 635 17.64 39.27 17.48
CA LEU A 635 16.34 39.93 17.33
C LEU A 635 15.20 39.01 17.79
N ALA A 636 15.20 37.75 17.35
CA ALA A 636 14.22 36.75 17.76
C ALA A 636 14.20 36.57 19.29
N ARG A 637 15.37 36.50 19.93
CA ARG A 637 15.49 36.41 21.39
C ARG A 637 14.89 37.64 22.09
N CYS A 638 15.17 38.84 21.59
CA CYS A 638 14.60 40.08 22.13
C CYS A 638 13.07 40.10 22.00
N VAL A 639 12.56 39.74 20.83
CA VAL A 639 11.13 39.66 20.54
C VAL A 639 10.41 38.62 21.42
N ARG A 640 11.03 37.47 21.70
CA ARG A 640 10.45 36.44 22.57
C ARG A 640 10.44 36.83 24.05
N ALA A 641 11.42 37.62 24.50
CA ALA A 641 11.52 38.09 25.88
C ALA A 641 10.51 39.21 26.21
N ARG A 642 9.83 39.77 25.21
CA ARG A 642 8.84 40.85 25.36
C ARG A 642 7.49 40.32 25.86
N GLU A 643 7.04 40.83 26.99
CA GLU A 643 5.66 40.63 27.45
C GLU A 643 4.65 41.48 26.66
N ASP A 644 5.09 42.62 26.11
CA ASP A 644 4.27 43.64 25.43
C ASP A 644 4.52 43.71 23.91
N LEU A 645 4.67 42.56 23.25
CA LEU A 645 5.13 42.49 21.85
C LEU A 645 4.22 43.25 20.86
N PRO A 646 4.71 44.33 20.22
CA PRO A 646 3.97 45.06 19.21
C PRO A 646 3.83 44.24 17.92
N GLU A 647 2.62 44.18 17.36
CA GLU A 647 2.31 43.43 16.13
C GLU A 647 3.19 43.84 14.94
N SER A 648 3.51 45.12 14.82
CA SER A 648 4.41 45.64 13.78
C SER A 648 5.83 45.12 13.91
N LEU A 649 6.34 44.96 15.13
CA LEU A 649 7.70 44.43 15.39
C LEU A 649 7.76 42.92 15.15
N ASP A 650 6.74 42.19 15.60
CA ASP A 650 6.61 40.73 15.36
C ASP A 650 6.55 40.43 13.85
N ARG A 651 5.68 41.15 13.14
CA ARG A 651 5.56 41.09 11.68
C ARG A 651 6.89 41.36 11.00
N PHE A 652 7.60 42.40 11.43
CA PHE A 652 8.89 42.80 10.86
C PHE A 652 9.99 41.74 11.10
N ALA A 653 10.06 41.16 12.30
CA ALA A 653 10.99 40.08 12.59
C ALA A 653 10.69 38.82 11.75
N GLY A 654 9.41 38.47 11.54
CA GLY A 654 9.01 37.40 10.63
C GLY A 654 9.41 37.67 9.16
N LEU A 655 9.29 38.92 8.69
CA LEU A 655 9.73 39.32 7.35
C LEU A 655 11.23 39.17 7.15
N ILE A 656 12.03 39.61 8.12
CA ILE A 656 13.49 39.45 8.11
C ILE A 656 13.87 37.99 7.98
N PHE A 657 13.29 37.13 8.83
CA PHE A 657 13.60 35.69 8.82
C PHE A 657 13.22 35.05 7.48
N SER A 658 12.06 35.45 6.93
CA SER A 658 11.62 34.99 5.62
C SER A 658 12.56 35.40 4.49
N THR A 659 13.10 36.62 4.57
CA THR A 659 14.03 37.18 3.58
C THR A 659 15.33 36.39 3.57
N LEU A 660 15.91 36.16 4.74
CA LEU A 660 17.13 35.37 4.89
C LEU A 660 16.97 33.94 4.36
N HIS A 661 15.86 33.28 4.69
CA HIS A 661 15.59 31.94 4.19
C HIS A 661 15.45 31.89 2.66
N LEU A 662 14.72 32.85 2.07
CA LEU A 662 14.55 32.91 0.61
C LEU A 662 15.89 33.16 -0.12
N LEU A 663 16.77 33.99 0.44
CA LEU A 663 18.12 34.22 -0.11
C LEU A 663 19.01 32.97 0.03
N MET A 664 18.91 32.27 1.16
CA MET A 664 19.69 31.06 1.44
C MET A 664 19.28 29.85 0.59
N THR A 665 17.98 29.71 0.29
CA THR A 665 17.42 28.54 -0.41
C THR A 665 17.32 28.70 -1.92
N ASP A 666 17.60 29.88 -2.49
CA ASP A 666 17.63 30.07 -3.96
C ASP A 666 18.91 29.44 -4.54
N PRO A 667 18.79 28.40 -5.39
CA PRO A 667 19.94 27.72 -5.94
C PRO A 667 20.48 28.37 -7.21
N LEU A 668 19.81 29.40 -7.73
CA LEU A 668 20.14 30.05 -9.00
C LEU A 668 20.78 31.43 -8.79
N SER A 669 21.30 32.02 -9.88
CA SER A 669 21.78 33.41 -9.86
C SER A 669 20.72 34.36 -9.30
N ILE A 670 21.10 35.13 -8.29
CA ILE A 670 20.21 36.10 -7.65
C ILE A 670 20.13 37.34 -8.52
N THR A 671 18.91 37.79 -8.80
CA THR A 671 18.62 38.99 -9.60
C THR A 671 17.75 39.95 -8.80
N THR A 672 17.55 41.16 -9.32
CA THR A 672 16.61 42.13 -8.72
C THR A 672 15.17 41.63 -8.68
N GLN A 673 14.81 40.62 -9.47
CA GLN A 673 13.49 39.98 -9.47
C GLN A 673 13.43 38.71 -8.60
N SER A 674 14.55 38.27 -8.00
CA SER A 674 14.56 37.14 -7.09
C SER A 674 13.72 37.44 -5.85
N ARG A 675 12.94 36.45 -5.39
CA ARG A 675 11.96 36.63 -4.30
C ARG A 675 12.59 37.18 -3.01
N GLY A 676 13.77 36.68 -2.64
CA GLY A 676 14.50 37.18 -1.48
C GLY A 676 14.87 38.66 -1.59
N VAL A 677 15.24 39.13 -2.78
CA VAL A 677 15.59 40.54 -3.04
C VAL A 677 14.36 41.44 -2.98
N VAL A 678 13.27 41.03 -3.64
CA VAL A 678 12.00 41.77 -3.57
C VAL A 678 11.51 41.87 -2.12
N ARG A 679 11.60 40.78 -1.36
CA ARG A 679 11.21 40.76 0.06
C ARG A 679 12.10 41.66 0.91
N PHE A 680 13.40 41.70 0.62
CA PHE A 680 14.32 42.59 1.31
C PHE A 680 14.01 44.07 1.07
N GLU A 681 13.61 44.45 -0.15
CA GLU A 681 13.18 45.82 -0.44
C GLU A 681 11.89 46.20 0.33
N GLU A 682 10.97 45.26 0.55
CA GLU A 682 9.83 45.48 1.45
C GLU A 682 10.28 45.72 2.91
N VAL A 683 11.25 44.94 3.41
CA VAL A 683 11.82 45.14 4.75
C VAL A 683 12.43 46.53 4.88
N LYS A 684 13.22 46.97 3.88
CA LYS A 684 13.77 48.35 3.86
C LYS A 684 12.67 49.40 3.86
N GLY A 685 11.64 49.23 3.03
CA GLY A 685 10.53 50.18 2.96
C GLY A 685 9.79 50.35 4.28
N LEU A 686 9.52 49.24 4.99
CA LEU A 686 8.87 49.24 6.30
C LEU A 686 9.75 49.85 7.40
N TRP A 687 11.06 49.65 7.33
CA TRP A 687 11.98 50.30 8.26
C TRP A 687 12.04 51.81 8.02
N GLN A 688 12.12 52.23 6.76
CA GLN A 688 12.21 53.63 6.35
C GLN A 688 10.93 54.42 6.63
N SER A 689 9.76 53.79 6.68
CA SER A 689 8.52 54.47 7.08
C SER A 689 8.54 54.92 8.55
N GLY A 690 9.45 54.35 9.36
CA GLY A 690 9.58 54.63 10.78
C GLY A 690 8.49 54.00 11.65
N ASP A 691 7.59 53.21 11.05
CA ASP A 691 6.48 52.61 11.79
C ASP A 691 6.97 51.56 12.78
N VAL A 692 7.98 50.76 12.43
CA VAL A 692 8.56 49.75 13.31
C VAL A 692 9.48 50.38 14.36
N ALA A 693 10.30 51.36 13.95
CA ALA A 693 11.29 52.01 14.81
C ALA A 693 10.67 52.68 16.05
N ARG A 694 9.42 53.15 15.97
CA ARG A 694 8.68 53.76 17.09
C ARG A 694 8.38 52.81 18.24
N TYR A 695 8.37 51.51 17.98
CA TYR A 695 8.02 50.50 18.95
C TYR A 695 9.23 49.70 19.43
N CYS A 696 10.42 49.95 18.87
CA CYS A 696 11.66 49.28 19.24
C CYS A 696 12.28 49.90 20.50
N THR A 697 12.88 49.06 21.35
CA THR A 697 13.89 49.50 22.31
C THR A 697 15.17 49.94 21.58
N ASP A 698 16.04 50.70 22.25
CA ASP A 698 17.33 51.12 21.66
C ASP A 698 18.14 49.92 21.17
N LYS A 699 18.12 48.81 21.93
CA LYS A 699 18.78 47.55 21.58
C LYS A 699 18.16 46.89 20.34
N GLU A 700 16.84 46.79 20.26
CA GLU A 700 16.15 46.23 19.08
C GLU A 700 16.39 47.09 17.84
N HIS A 701 16.41 48.41 18.01
CA HIS A 701 16.66 49.37 16.94
C HIS A 701 18.09 49.20 16.38
N GLU A 702 19.08 49.05 17.24
CA GLU A 702 20.48 48.79 16.85
C GLU A 702 20.60 47.46 16.09
N ILE A 703 20.02 46.37 16.62
CA ILE A 703 20.04 45.05 15.98
C ILE A 703 19.39 45.09 14.59
N ILE A 704 18.20 45.70 14.49
CA ILE A 704 17.48 45.81 13.21
C ILE A 704 18.29 46.61 12.18
N TRP A 705 18.87 47.73 12.60
CA TRP A 705 19.68 48.55 11.70
C TRP A 705 20.90 47.78 11.17
N MET A 706 21.66 47.13 12.06
CA MET A 706 22.80 46.29 11.66
C MET A 706 22.37 45.15 10.73
N LEU A 707 21.21 44.54 11.01
CA LEU A 707 20.70 43.43 10.22
C LEU A 707 20.25 43.86 8.82
N ILE A 708 19.66 45.04 8.66
CA ILE A 708 19.33 45.58 7.33
C ILE A 708 20.60 45.84 6.53
N GLU A 709 21.65 46.40 7.14
CA GLU A 709 22.93 46.59 6.46
C GLU A 709 23.56 45.26 6.03
N GLU A 710 23.63 44.28 6.93
CA GLU A 710 24.22 42.98 6.64
C GLU A 710 23.43 42.16 5.60
N ILE A 711 22.09 42.19 5.63
CA ILE A 711 21.28 41.58 4.55
C ILE A 711 21.51 42.32 3.23
N GLY A 712 21.78 43.62 3.26
CA GLY A 712 22.18 44.40 2.09
C GLY A 712 23.49 43.94 1.49
N HIS A 713 24.50 43.75 2.32
CA HIS A 713 25.79 43.20 1.91
C HIS A 713 25.66 41.77 1.39
N LEU A 714 24.89 40.92 2.06
CA LEU A 714 24.58 39.56 1.60
C LEU A 714 23.92 39.56 0.23
N THR A 715 22.89 40.39 0.04
CA THR A 715 22.15 40.49 -1.22
C THR A 715 23.06 40.91 -2.36
N ALA A 716 23.90 41.94 -2.13
CA ALA A 716 24.87 42.39 -3.12
C ALA A 716 25.90 41.30 -3.46
N ALA A 717 26.42 40.59 -2.46
CA ALA A 717 27.37 39.49 -2.66
C ALA A 717 26.75 38.35 -3.50
N LEU A 718 25.53 37.92 -3.17
CA LEU A 718 24.84 36.84 -3.89
C LEU A 718 24.41 37.23 -5.32
N MET A 719 24.18 38.53 -5.58
CA MET A 719 23.92 39.04 -6.93
C MET A 719 25.18 39.07 -7.80
N ILE A 720 26.37 39.24 -7.19
CA ILE A 720 27.66 39.15 -7.91
C ILE A 720 27.96 37.70 -8.25
N GLU A 721 27.92 36.81 -7.26
CA GLU A 721 28.14 35.38 -7.44
C GLU A 721 27.37 34.62 -6.37
N ASN A 722 26.40 33.79 -6.74
CA ASN A 722 25.77 32.86 -5.81
C ASN A 722 26.64 31.60 -5.71
N PRO A 723 27.27 31.32 -4.56
CA PRO A 723 28.13 30.14 -4.40
C PRO A 723 27.44 28.82 -4.71
N LYS A 724 26.14 28.68 -4.37
CA LYS A 724 25.36 27.48 -4.71
C LYS A 724 25.22 27.30 -6.22
N HIS A 725 24.92 28.39 -6.93
CA HIS A 725 24.77 28.35 -8.38
C HIS A 725 26.09 27.96 -9.07
N LYS A 726 27.20 28.57 -8.65
CA LYS A 726 28.55 28.22 -9.14
C LYS A 726 28.84 26.73 -8.92
N LYS A 727 28.54 26.22 -7.72
CA LYS A 727 28.79 24.83 -7.38
C LYS A 727 27.93 23.85 -8.18
N ILE A 728 26.66 24.18 -8.40
CA ILE A 728 25.78 23.40 -9.27
C ILE A 728 26.37 23.28 -10.67
N LEU A 729 26.91 24.38 -11.22
CA LEU A 729 27.58 24.35 -12.53
C LEU A 729 28.84 23.46 -12.50
N GLU A 730 29.70 23.59 -11.48
CA GLU A 730 30.89 22.74 -11.31
C GLU A 730 30.56 21.24 -11.22
N MET A 731 29.47 20.89 -10.54
CA MET A 731 29.02 19.50 -10.41
C MET A 731 28.40 18.98 -11.71
N SER A 732 27.60 19.81 -12.39
CA SER A 732 26.98 19.46 -13.67
C SER A 732 28.00 19.34 -14.81
N ASP A 733 29.09 20.11 -14.77
CA ASP A 733 30.20 19.98 -15.72
C ASP A 733 30.97 18.67 -15.54
N LYS A 734 31.04 18.16 -14.30
CA LYS A 734 31.66 16.87 -13.99
C LYS A 734 30.75 15.69 -14.33
N ASP A 735 29.45 15.83 -14.11
CA ASP A 735 28.44 14.82 -14.42
C ASP A 735 27.23 15.43 -15.15
N PRO A 736 27.18 15.33 -16.50
CA PRO A 736 26.07 15.83 -17.30
C PRO A 736 24.72 15.14 -17.04
N SER A 737 24.71 14.00 -16.34
CA SER A 737 23.49 13.27 -15.99
C SER A 737 22.83 13.76 -14.68
N LEU A 738 23.49 14.68 -13.96
CA LEU A 738 23.03 15.25 -12.70
C LEU A 738 21.68 15.94 -12.84
N GLN A 739 20.74 15.55 -11.99
CA GLN A 739 19.43 16.19 -11.87
C GLN A 739 19.41 17.09 -10.63
N VAL A 740 18.90 18.32 -10.78
CA VAL A 740 18.83 19.29 -9.67
C VAL A 740 17.38 19.55 -9.27
N LEU A 741 17.02 19.25 -8.03
CA LEU A 741 15.64 19.35 -7.56
C LEU A 741 15.30 20.76 -7.05
N LEU A 742 14.47 21.49 -7.81
CA LEU A 742 13.99 22.83 -7.49
C LEU A 742 12.65 22.78 -6.73
N GLY A 743 12.64 22.26 -5.51
CA GLY A 743 11.41 21.99 -4.74
C GLY A 743 10.47 23.18 -4.45
N GLN A 744 10.85 24.42 -4.78
CA GLN A 744 10.04 25.63 -4.51
C GLN A 744 9.75 26.52 -5.73
N ARG A 745 10.29 26.22 -6.91
CA ARG A 745 10.21 27.11 -8.09
C ARG A 745 9.37 26.45 -9.18
N LYS A 746 8.31 27.11 -9.66
CA LYS A 746 7.62 26.68 -10.89
C LYS A 746 8.56 26.93 -12.07
N ILE A 747 8.96 25.88 -12.78
CA ILE A 747 9.51 26.03 -14.14
C ILE A 747 8.32 26.35 -15.04
N ASN A 748 7.98 27.63 -15.18
CA ASN A 748 6.97 28.05 -16.14
C ASN A 748 7.53 27.80 -17.55
N SER A 749 6.78 27.09 -18.40
CA SER A 749 7.11 26.80 -19.80
C SER A 749 7.29 28.04 -20.69
N GLY A 750 6.97 29.24 -20.18
CA GLY A 750 7.23 30.54 -20.81
C GLY A 750 8.46 31.31 -20.28
N VAL A 751 9.14 30.82 -19.22
CA VAL A 751 10.34 31.45 -18.61
C VAL A 751 11.64 30.74 -19.05
N SER A 752 11.56 29.97 -20.13
CA SER A 752 12.66 29.19 -20.72
C SER A 752 13.89 30.05 -21.09
N GLY A 753 13.73 31.38 -21.18
CA GLY A 753 14.83 32.29 -21.52
C GLY A 753 15.79 32.65 -20.38
N SER A 754 15.44 32.44 -19.10
CA SER A 754 16.32 32.77 -17.95
C SER A 754 16.82 31.55 -17.17
N LEU A 755 16.32 30.36 -17.47
CA LEU A 755 16.71 29.09 -16.84
C LEU A 755 17.64 28.25 -17.72
N SER A 756 17.96 28.72 -18.93
CA SER A 756 18.82 28.03 -19.88
C SER A 756 20.30 28.23 -19.55
N THR A 757 20.75 27.67 -18.43
CA THR A 757 22.18 27.33 -18.31
C THR A 757 22.40 26.09 -19.18
N PRO A 758 23.31 26.11 -20.18
CA PRO A 758 23.65 24.91 -20.93
C PRO A 758 24.07 23.80 -19.96
N ASN A 759 23.61 22.57 -20.19
CA ASN A 759 24.03 21.34 -19.52
C ASN A 759 23.48 21.00 -18.11
N VAL A 760 22.61 21.81 -17.48
CA VAL A 760 22.01 21.43 -16.17
C VAL A 760 20.56 20.98 -16.34
N ASN A 761 20.22 19.78 -15.86
CA ASN A 761 18.85 19.26 -15.87
C ASN A 761 18.12 19.59 -14.57
N TYR A 762 17.35 20.69 -14.57
CA TYR A 762 16.51 21.06 -13.43
C TYR A 762 15.18 20.33 -13.45
N ILE A 763 14.86 19.63 -12.37
CA ILE A 763 13.58 18.96 -12.17
C ILE A 763 12.83 19.62 -11.00
N ASN A 764 11.51 19.71 -11.11
CA ASN A 764 10.69 20.18 -9.99
C ASN A 764 10.28 19.04 -9.07
N ARG A 765 10.38 17.80 -9.54
CA ARG A 765 9.86 16.59 -8.90
C ARG A 765 10.66 15.37 -9.30
N VAL A 766 10.73 14.42 -8.38
CA VAL A 766 11.20 13.06 -8.62
C VAL A 766 9.96 12.17 -8.68
N THR A 767 9.74 11.49 -9.80
CA THR A 767 8.66 10.49 -9.88
C THR A 767 9.16 9.22 -9.20
N PRO A 768 8.47 8.68 -8.18
CA PRO A 768 8.90 7.45 -7.51
C PRO A 768 8.87 6.19 -8.41
N SER A 769 8.36 6.31 -9.64
CA SER A 769 8.26 5.20 -10.59
C SER A 769 9.60 4.97 -11.28
N ARG A 770 10.29 3.90 -10.86
CA ARG A 770 11.61 3.45 -11.34
C ARG A 770 12.70 4.47 -11.03
N GLU A 771 13.63 4.03 -10.20
CA GLU A 771 14.84 4.74 -9.81
C GLU A 771 15.37 5.65 -10.93
N THR A 772 15.45 6.95 -10.67
CA THR A 772 16.40 7.76 -11.42
C THR A 772 17.77 7.24 -11.04
N THR A 773 18.37 6.41 -11.90
CA THR A 773 19.80 6.05 -11.80
C THR A 773 20.70 7.28 -11.90
N SER A 774 20.15 8.39 -12.40
CA SER A 774 20.80 9.69 -12.40
C SER A 774 21.09 10.19 -10.98
N PRO A 775 22.28 10.76 -10.75
CA PRO A 775 22.58 11.42 -9.49
C PRO A 775 21.65 12.61 -9.29
N LEU A 776 21.24 12.80 -8.03
CA LEU A 776 20.27 13.82 -7.64
C LEU A 776 20.90 14.80 -6.66
N LEU A 777 20.77 16.09 -6.96
CA LEU A 777 21.25 17.18 -6.12
C LEU A 777 20.08 17.93 -5.48
N LEU A 778 20.09 18.00 -4.15
CA LEU A 778 19.22 18.88 -3.35
C LEU A 778 20.00 20.15 -2.99
N PRO A 779 19.71 21.30 -3.61
CA PRO A 779 20.55 22.48 -3.44
C PRO A 779 20.20 23.32 -2.20
N ALA A 780 19.27 22.85 -1.36
CA ALA A 780 18.84 23.57 -0.15
C ALA A 780 18.12 22.66 0.84
N TRP A 781 18.13 23.05 2.11
CA TRP A 781 17.25 22.49 3.13
C TRP A 781 15.87 23.15 3.06
N THR A 782 14.84 22.39 2.70
CA THR A 782 13.49 22.94 2.52
C THR A 782 12.66 22.89 3.81
N SER A 783 12.14 21.71 4.17
CA SER A 783 11.33 21.49 5.37
C SER A 783 11.53 20.07 5.88
N ARG A 784 11.42 19.85 7.19
CA ARG A 784 11.55 18.52 7.81
C ARG A 784 10.69 17.45 7.11
N ALA A 785 9.43 17.77 6.82
CA ALA A 785 8.50 16.85 6.17
C ALA A 785 8.91 16.48 4.73
N ARG A 786 9.43 17.43 3.94
CA ARG A 786 9.92 17.14 2.58
C ARG A 786 11.25 16.40 2.60
N MET A 787 12.16 16.82 3.48
CA MET A 787 13.47 16.16 3.63
C MET A 787 13.32 14.69 4.04
N LYS A 788 12.35 14.38 4.91
CA LYS A 788 11.97 12.99 5.22
C LYS A 788 11.61 12.18 3.98
N LYS A 789 10.73 12.71 3.12
CA LYS A 789 10.34 12.03 1.88
C LYS A 789 11.51 11.81 0.91
N TYR A 790 12.56 12.62 1.01
CA TYR A 790 13.76 12.47 0.17
C TYR A 790 14.76 11.46 0.74
N PHE A 791 14.80 11.30 2.06
CA PHE A 791 15.75 10.41 2.73
C PHE A 791 15.17 9.06 3.16
N LEU A 792 13.84 8.95 3.25
CA LEU A 792 13.11 7.78 3.75
C LEU A 792 11.85 7.55 2.87
N PRO A 793 11.85 6.56 1.96
CA PRO A 793 13.02 5.82 1.45
C PRO A 793 13.91 6.69 0.55
N LYS A 794 15.12 6.21 0.29
CA LYS A 794 16.12 6.90 -0.55
C LYS A 794 15.58 7.08 -1.97
N ILE A 795 15.48 8.33 -2.43
CA ILE A 795 14.93 8.67 -3.77
C ILE A 795 15.91 8.49 -4.93
N SER A 796 17.22 8.46 -4.66
CA SER A 796 18.27 8.22 -5.67
C SER A 796 19.48 7.60 -4.98
N ASN A 797 20.15 6.66 -5.66
CA ASN A 797 21.34 5.97 -5.14
C ASN A 797 22.54 6.90 -4.90
N GLN A 798 22.61 8.02 -5.63
CA GLN A 798 23.62 9.05 -5.49
C GLN A 798 22.92 10.38 -5.18
N LEU A 799 22.71 10.62 -3.89
CA LEU A 799 22.06 11.82 -3.39
C LEU A 799 23.13 12.78 -2.85
N SER A 800 23.23 13.97 -3.42
CA SER A 800 24.12 15.01 -2.95
C SER A 800 23.34 16.23 -2.46
N MET A 801 23.95 17.00 -1.58
CA MET A 801 23.40 18.27 -1.10
C MET A 801 24.44 19.37 -1.13
N ILE A 802 23.99 20.58 -1.43
CA ILE A 802 24.79 21.80 -1.22
C ILE A 802 24.07 22.65 -0.19
N LEU A 803 24.68 22.79 0.98
CA LEU A 803 24.08 23.46 2.12
C LEU A 803 24.97 24.60 2.61
N TYR A 804 24.37 25.73 2.99
CA TYR A 804 25.07 26.67 3.84
C TYR A 804 25.24 26.09 5.25
N GLU A 805 26.22 26.57 6.03
CA GLU A 805 26.49 26.07 7.39
C GLU A 805 25.23 25.96 8.28
N LYS A 806 24.30 26.92 8.19
CA LYS A 806 23.04 26.88 8.95
C LYS A 806 22.06 25.82 8.46
N GLU A 807 22.03 25.54 7.16
CA GLU A 807 21.22 24.44 6.61
C GLU A 807 21.83 23.09 6.97
N PHE A 808 23.16 22.99 7.00
CA PHE A 808 23.86 21.79 7.45
C PHE A 808 23.57 21.47 8.92
N HIS A 809 23.56 22.47 9.79
CA HIS A 809 23.18 22.28 11.19
C HIS A 809 21.75 21.72 11.35
N ARG A 810 20.79 22.23 10.54
CA ARG A 810 19.42 21.70 10.51
C ARG A 810 19.37 20.24 10.05
N TYR A 811 20.19 19.89 9.06
CA TYR A 811 20.35 18.50 8.64
C TYR A 811 20.90 17.62 9.77
N GLU A 812 21.96 18.04 10.45
CA GLU A 812 22.56 17.28 11.56
C GLU A 812 21.56 17.05 12.69
N GLN A 813 20.84 18.09 13.10
CA GLN A 813 19.77 17.99 14.10
C GLN A 813 18.69 17.02 13.67
N PHE A 814 18.23 17.11 12.41
CA PHE A 814 17.25 16.21 11.85
C PHE A 814 17.71 14.74 11.88
N VAL A 815 18.96 14.47 11.49
CA VAL A 815 19.51 13.11 11.50
C VAL A 815 19.62 12.58 12.93
N ASN A 816 20.07 13.41 13.86
CA ASN A 816 20.17 13.05 15.27
C ASN A 816 18.80 12.77 15.88
N ASP A 817 17.79 13.59 15.57
CA ASP A 817 16.40 13.38 15.96
C ASP A 817 15.85 12.06 15.42
N CYS A 818 16.04 11.78 14.13
CA CYS A 818 15.57 10.56 13.50
C CYS A 818 16.23 9.33 14.12
N ARG A 819 17.55 9.38 14.38
CA ARG A 819 18.28 8.31 15.07
C ARG A 819 17.77 8.08 16.48
N ARG A 820 17.60 9.15 17.26
CA ARG A 820 17.09 9.06 18.64
C ARG A 820 15.68 8.47 18.70
N ARG A 821 14.76 8.96 17.87
CA ARG A 821 13.38 8.44 17.81
C ARG A 821 13.35 6.98 17.38
N LYS A 822 14.17 6.62 16.38
CA LYS A 822 14.35 5.22 15.97
C LYS A 822 14.87 4.36 17.12
N GLN A 823 15.88 4.80 17.86
CA GLN A 823 16.41 4.06 19.02
C GLN A 823 15.36 3.87 20.11
N ALA A 824 14.57 4.90 20.42
CA ALA A 824 13.47 4.80 21.40
C ALA A 824 12.42 3.77 20.95
N ARG A 825 12.04 3.79 19.67
CA ARG A 825 11.09 2.82 19.09
C ARG A 825 11.65 1.40 19.02
N VAL A 826 12.92 1.23 18.66
CA VAL A 826 13.58 -0.08 18.66
C VAL A 826 13.67 -0.65 20.07
N ALA A 827 13.90 0.19 21.09
CA ALA A 827 13.83 -0.23 22.48
C ALA A 827 12.41 -0.66 22.91
N GLN A 828 11.37 -0.08 22.31
CA GLN A 828 9.97 -0.48 22.49
C GLN A 828 9.60 -1.75 21.69
N ALA A 829 10.22 -1.95 20.52
CA ALA A 829 9.97 -3.06 19.62
C ALA A 829 10.53 -4.36 20.19
N ASN A 830 9.67 -5.15 20.84
CA ASN A 830 10.07 -6.40 21.46
C ASN A 830 9.65 -7.60 20.61
N ARG A 831 10.56 -8.11 19.77
CA ARG A 831 10.32 -9.31 18.95
C ARG A 831 9.95 -10.54 19.81
N THR A 832 10.52 -10.65 21.01
CA THR A 832 10.19 -11.71 21.98
C THR A 832 8.76 -11.59 22.51
N ALA A 833 8.24 -10.37 22.68
CA ALA A 833 6.84 -10.18 23.07
C ALA A 833 5.88 -10.65 21.97
N PHE A 834 6.22 -10.39 20.71
CA PHE A 834 5.48 -10.92 19.57
C PHE A 834 5.57 -12.44 19.47
N PHE A 835 6.77 -13.01 19.60
CA PHE A 835 7.00 -14.45 19.41
C PHE A 835 7.74 -15.05 20.61
N PRO A 836 7.06 -15.30 21.74
CA PRO A 836 7.71 -15.69 23.00
C PRO A 836 8.32 -17.10 22.98
N GLU A 837 7.86 -17.96 22.06
CA GLU A 837 8.42 -19.31 21.87
C GLU A 837 9.74 -19.30 21.09
N ILE A 838 10.03 -18.20 20.36
CA ILE A 838 11.25 -18.06 19.57
C ILE A 838 12.34 -17.46 20.44
N LYS A 839 13.40 -18.24 20.69
CA LYS A 839 14.56 -17.83 21.48
C LYS A 839 15.68 -17.29 20.60
N GLY A 840 16.62 -16.56 21.21
CA GLY A 840 17.85 -16.13 20.55
C GLY A 840 17.74 -14.82 19.77
N TRP A 841 16.64 -14.06 19.91
CA TRP A 841 16.54 -12.72 19.34
C TRP A 841 17.74 -11.88 19.80
N ILE A 842 18.63 -11.56 18.88
CA ILE A 842 19.70 -10.60 19.13
C ILE A 842 19.03 -9.22 19.13
N ASN A 843 18.87 -8.63 20.31
CA ASN A 843 18.55 -7.22 20.42
C ASN A 843 19.65 -6.43 19.70
N SER A 844 19.26 -5.50 18.84
CA SER A 844 20.16 -4.73 17.99
C SER A 844 21.19 -3.96 18.84
N GLY A 845 22.37 -4.54 19.05
CA GLY A 845 23.52 -3.91 19.71
C GLY A 845 23.40 -3.74 21.23
N PRO A 846 24.53 -3.51 21.92
CA PRO A 846 24.49 -3.13 23.33
C PRO A 846 23.71 -1.82 23.46
N PRO A 847 23.03 -1.57 24.60
CA PRO A 847 22.77 -0.19 24.97
C PRO A 847 24.14 0.49 24.94
N VAL A 848 24.35 1.45 24.03
CA VAL A 848 25.43 2.44 24.23
C VAL A 848 25.29 2.85 25.67
N ASP A 849 26.33 2.70 26.49
CA ASP A 849 26.32 2.91 27.95
C ASP A 849 25.50 4.15 28.33
N VAL A 850 24.19 3.98 28.48
CA VAL A 850 23.33 4.89 29.22
C VAL A 850 23.54 4.38 30.63
N ALA A 851 24.60 4.90 31.24
CA ALA A 851 24.93 4.68 32.63
C ALA A 851 23.68 4.87 33.49
N THR A 852 22.98 3.77 33.82
CA THR A 852 22.04 3.52 34.95
C THR A 852 21.26 4.67 35.57
N ASN A 853 20.98 5.71 34.80
CA ASN A 853 20.09 6.84 35.01
C ASN A 853 19.82 7.36 33.60
N PRO A 854 18.62 7.87 33.29
CA PRO A 854 18.46 8.74 32.16
C PRO A 854 19.32 9.98 32.45
N VAL A 855 20.60 9.94 32.08
CA VAL A 855 21.36 11.16 31.91
C VAL A 855 20.65 11.82 30.75
N GLU A 856 19.84 12.83 31.08
CA GLU A 856 19.49 13.92 30.20
C GLU A 856 20.80 14.42 29.58
N VAL A 857 21.28 13.78 28.52
CA VAL A 857 22.10 14.47 27.55
C VAL A 857 21.11 15.39 26.87
N GLU A 858 20.92 16.55 27.48
CA GLU A 858 20.13 17.64 26.93
C GLU A 858 20.48 17.73 25.45
N SER A 859 19.46 17.63 24.59
CA SER A 859 19.62 18.02 23.20
C SER A 859 20.22 19.43 23.22
N PRO A 860 21.15 19.80 22.32
CA PRO A 860 21.42 21.21 22.14
C PRO A 860 20.05 21.87 21.94
N PRO A 861 19.66 22.83 22.79
CA PRO A 861 18.32 23.38 22.75
C PRO A 861 18.06 23.85 21.31
N PRO A 862 16.85 23.64 20.76
CA PRO A 862 16.50 24.15 19.44
C PRO A 862 16.90 25.62 19.39
N SER A 863 17.57 26.02 18.30
CA SER A 863 18.14 27.36 18.26
C SER A 863 17.02 28.39 18.45
N GLU A 864 17.36 29.58 18.97
CA GLU A 864 16.36 30.65 19.16
C GLU A 864 15.60 30.96 17.86
N ALA A 865 16.28 30.88 16.71
CA ALA A 865 15.67 31.01 15.39
C ALA A 865 14.65 29.91 15.06
N GLU A 866 14.83 28.69 15.55
CA GLU A 866 13.96 27.55 15.29
C GLU A 866 12.70 27.58 16.18
N LEU A 867 12.87 27.84 17.48
CA LEU A 867 11.75 28.11 18.38
C LEU A 867 10.96 29.33 17.92
N PHE A 868 11.64 30.36 17.42
CA PHE A 868 11.00 31.51 16.81
C PHE A 868 10.25 31.12 15.53
N GLY A 869 10.83 30.34 14.63
CA GLY A 869 10.14 29.86 13.42
C GLY A 869 8.85 29.09 13.70
N GLN A 870 8.87 28.15 14.65
CA GLN A 870 7.69 27.37 15.05
C GLN A 870 6.62 28.23 15.76
N GLU A 871 7.05 29.18 16.59
CA GLU A 871 6.15 30.13 17.26
C GLU A 871 5.55 31.13 16.26
N GLN A 872 6.33 31.58 15.28
CA GLN A 872 5.86 32.42 14.17
C GLN A 872 4.81 31.68 13.33
N GLU A 873 5.00 30.41 13.02
CA GLU A 873 4.00 29.60 12.29
C GLU A 873 2.67 29.54 13.04
N ARG A 874 2.69 29.25 14.35
CA ARG A 874 1.48 29.28 15.20
C ARG A 874 0.86 30.67 15.33
N ARG A 875 1.68 31.74 15.38
CA ARG A 875 1.20 33.13 15.47
C ARG A 875 0.59 33.60 14.17
N ILE A 876 1.16 33.23 13.04
CA ILE A 876 0.66 33.54 11.69
C ILE A 876 -0.68 32.87 11.45
N GLN A 877 -0.86 31.62 11.89
CA GLN A 877 -2.17 30.98 11.88
C GLN A 877 -3.20 31.74 12.72
N ARG A 878 -2.81 32.22 13.92
CA ARG A 878 -3.67 33.09 14.76
C ARG A 878 -3.94 34.44 14.11
N GLN A 879 -2.96 35.01 13.40
CA GLN A 879 -3.07 36.31 12.74
C GLN A 879 -3.96 36.22 11.51
N LEU A 880 -3.86 35.18 10.68
CA LEU A 880 -4.79 34.94 9.56
C LEU A 880 -6.23 34.86 10.06
N VAL A 881 -6.45 34.20 11.20
CA VAL A 881 -7.75 34.18 11.88
C VAL A 881 -8.17 35.58 12.35
N ARG A 882 -7.25 36.37 12.90
CA ARG A 882 -7.50 37.74 13.37
C ARG A 882 -7.80 38.72 12.23
N ASP A 883 -7.02 38.71 11.16
CA ASP A 883 -7.23 39.52 9.95
C ASP A 883 -8.54 39.16 9.25
N ALA A 884 -8.97 37.91 9.41
CA ALA A 884 -10.24 37.45 8.92
C ALA A 884 -11.42 37.82 9.85
N ARG A 885 -11.22 38.21 11.12
CA ARG A 885 -12.30 38.63 12.03
C ARG A 885 -12.93 39.97 11.62
N GLY A 886 -14.24 40.06 11.81
CA GLY A 886 -15.03 41.27 11.52
C GLY A 886 -14.91 42.33 12.60
N GLU A 887 -14.99 43.60 12.21
CA GLU A 887 -15.15 44.72 13.16
C GLU A 887 -16.62 44.84 13.61
N LYS A 888 -16.90 45.67 14.64
CA LYS A 888 -18.28 45.92 15.10
C LYS A 888 -19.14 46.47 13.94
N GLY A 889 -20.01 45.61 13.39
CA GLY A 889 -20.91 45.94 12.28
C GLY A 889 -20.72 45.05 11.05
N ASP A 890 -19.63 44.30 10.97
CA ASP A 890 -19.40 43.34 9.89
C ASP A 890 -20.27 42.09 10.06
N GLN A 891 -20.78 41.57 8.94
CA GLN A 891 -21.42 40.26 8.92
C GLN A 891 -20.34 39.18 9.06
N VAL A 892 -20.41 38.42 10.15
CA VAL A 892 -19.46 37.34 10.47
C VAL A 892 -20.10 35.97 10.27
N SER A 893 -19.28 34.99 9.92
CA SER A 893 -19.62 33.59 9.71
C SER A 893 -18.62 32.69 10.42
N GLN A 894 -19.09 31.58 10.97
CA GLN A 894 -18.24 30.51 11.51
C GLN A 894 -17.62 29.73 10.34
N ALA A 895 -16.31 29.54 10.34
CA ALA A 895 -15.58 28.84 9.27
C ALA A 895 -14.30 28.15 9.78
N ARG A 896 -13.82 27.12 9.06
CA ARG A 896 -12.52 26.46 9.33
C ARG A 896 -11.45 26.93 8.36
N LEU A 897 -10.22 27.08 8.86
CA LEU A 897 -9.04 27.42 8.06
C LEU A 897 -8.47 26.18 7.37
N VAL A 898 -8.34 26.25 6.05
CA VAL A 898 -7.67 25.25 5.21
C VAL A 898 -6.48 25.91 4.52
N VAL A 899 -5.31 25.29 4.61
CA VAL A 899 -4.05 25.80 4.08
C VAL A 899 -3.61 24.92 2.91
N PHE A 900 -3.26 25.54 1.78
CA PHE A 900 -2.88 24.85 0.55
C PHE A 900 -1.38 24.92 0.28
N ASP A 901 -0.77 26.08 0.52
CA ASP A 901 0.69 26.28 0.45
C ASP A 901 1.12 27.44 1.38
N LEU A 902 2.35 27.96 1.18
CA LEU A 902 2.91 28.99 2.05
C LEU A 902 2.23 30.37 1.94
N VAL A 903 1.40 30.55 0.92
CA VAL A 903 0.79 31.85 0.56
C VAL A 903 -0.72 31.72 0.47
N GLN A 904 -1.25 30.54 0.20
CA GLN A 904 -2.66 30.33 -0.13
C GLN A 904 -3.41 29.55 0.94
N HIS A 905 -4.56 30.09 1.33
CA HIS A 905 -5.45 29.52 2.33
C HIS A 905 -6.92 29.82 2.00
N ALA A 906 -7.86 29.16 2.68
CA ALA A 906 -9.29 29.46 2.58
C ALA A 906 -10.00 29.26 3.93
N PHE A 907 -11.04 30.04 4.19
CA PHE A 907 -11.95 29.83 5.31
C PHE A 907 -13.26 29.22 4.82
N PHE A 908 -13.54 27.96 5.13
CA PHE A 908 -14.77 27.30 4.69
C PHE A 908 -15.84 27.24 5.77
N THR A 909 -17.03 27.72 5.45
CA THR A 909 -18.20 27.62 6.36
C THR A 909 -18.69 26.17 6.48
N PRO A 910 -19.32 25.75 7.60
CA PRO A 910 -19.78 24.36 7.81
C PRO A 910 -20.69 23.80 6.72
N HIS A 911 -21.45 24.67 6.04
CA HIS A 911 -22.37 24.29 4.97
C HIS A 911 -21.75 24.35 3.57
N TYR A 912 -20.50 24.81 3.46
CA TYR A 912 -19.80 24.85 2.18
C TYR A 912 -19.50 23.44 1.68
N GLN A 913 -19.69 23.25 0.38
CA GLN A 913 -19.36 22.02 -0.30
C GLN A 913 -18.22 22.30 -1.25
N ALA A 914 -17.01 21.91 -0.84
CA ALA A 914 -15.81 22.07 -1.64
C ALA A 914 -15.91 21.18 -2.89
N GLN A 915 -15.64 21.77 -4.04
CA GLN A 915 -15.57 21.07 -5.32
C GLN A 915 -14.28 20.26 -5.34
N THR A 916 -14.38 18.96 -5.11
CA THR A 916 -13.25 18.06 -5.08
C THR A 916 -13.18 17.24 -6.35
N VAL A 917 -11.98 17.15 -6.91
CA VAL A 917 -11.68 16.27 -8.04
C VAL A 917 -10.75 15.13 -7.65
N THR A 918 -10.48 14.94 -6.35
CA THR A 918 -9.61 13.89 -5.81
C THR A 918 -9.89 12.52 -6.41
N HIS A 919 -11.15 12.10 -6.54
CA HIS A 919 -11.55 10.81 -7.13
C HIS A 919 -11.24 10.67 -8.63
N LEU A 920 -11.17 11.80 -9.34
CA LEU A 920 -10.77 11.87 -10.75
C LEU A 920 -9.25 11.84 -10.90
N LEU A 921 -8.54 12.44 -9.93
CA LEU A 921 -7.08 12.40 -9.89
C LEU A 921 -6.57 11.01 -9.47
N ASP A 922 -7.27 10.35 -8.55
CA ASP A 922 -6.93 9.02 -8.03
C ASP A 922 -7.45 7.89 -8.92
N GLY A 923 -8.10 8.17 -10.05
CA GLY A 923 -8.45 7.17 -11.08
C GLY A 923 -9.53 6.15 -10.70
N ALA A 924 -10.33 6.42 -9.66
CA ALA A 924 -11.45 5.54 -9.26
C ALA A 924 -12.71 5.70 -10.14
N ALA A 925 -12.71 6.65 -11.08
CA ALA A 925 -13.89 6.99 -11.85
C ALA A 925 -14.13 6.05 -13.05
N THR A 926 -15.27 5.36 -13.05
CA THR A 926 -15.82 4.75 -14.26
C THR A 926 -16.25 5.84 -15.27
N GLU A 927 -16.49 5.50 -16.55
CA GLU A 927 -16.92 6.48 -17.58
C GLU A 927 -18.17 7.31 -17.18
N ASN A 928 -18.98 6.81 -16.23
CA ASN A 928 -20.15 7.48 -15.68
C ASN A 928 -19.87 8.42 -14.48
N GLU A 929 -18.65 8.43 -13.92
CA GLU A 929 -18.24 9.15 -12.71
C GLU A 929 -17.31 10.34 -12.98
N GLN A 930 -17.20 10.81 -14.23
CA GLN A 930 -16.43 12.00 -14.65
C GLN A 930 -16.99 13.35 -14.13
N ASN A 931 -17.76 13.34 -13.04
CA ASN A 931 -18.34 14.55 -12.46
C ASN A 931 -17.49 15.04 -11.28
N ILE A 932 -17.46 16.36 -11.07
CA ILE A 932 -16.91 16.98 -9.86
C ILE A 932 -17.67 16.46 -8.63
N GLN A 933 -16.94 16.01 -7.61
CA GLN A 933 -17.52 15.62 -6.33
C GLN A 933 -17.60 16.83 -5.40
N TYR A 934 -18.49 16.73 -4.42
CA TYR A 934 -18.71 17.77 -3.43
C TYR A 934 -18.43 17.18 -2.06
N LYS A 935 -17.33 17.57 -1.42
CA LYS A 935 -17.05 17.19 -0.03
C LYS A 935 -17.49 18.29 0.92
N LYS A 936 -18.11 17.89 2.04
CA LYS A 936 -18.29 18.78 3.18
C LYS A 936 -16.94 19.10 3.78
N VAL A 937 -16.81 20.30 4.37
CA VAL A 937 -15.58 20.77 5.01
C VAL A 937 -15.05 19.79 6.06
N ASP A 938 -15.94 19.18 6.86
CA ASP A 938 -15.59 18.19 7.87
C ASP A 938 -14.91 16.92 7.31
N ASN A 939 -15.11 16.65 6.02
CA ASN A 939 -14.60 15.48 5.34
C ASN A 939 -13.38 15.78 4.47
N LEU A 940 -12.88 17.02 4.48
CA LEU A 940 -11.64 17.39 3.80
C LEU A 940 -10.44 16.84 4.56
N VAL A 941 -9.50 16.25 3.83
CA VAL A 941 -8.25 15.71 4.37
C VAL A 941 -7.05 16.24 3.59
N PRO A 942 -5.85 16.32 4.20
CA PRO A 942 -4.62 16.56 3.46
C PRO A 942 -4.51 15.64 2.25
N GLY A 943 -4.11 16.20 1.10
CA GLY A 943 -4.09 15.51 -0.19
C GLY A 943 -5.35 15.70 -1.04
N ASP A 944 -6.48 16.13 -0.47
CA ASP A 944 -7.67 16.44 -1.27
C ASP A 944 -7.39 17.56 -2.28
N ALA A 945 -7.83 17.37 -3.52
CA ALA A 945 -7.65 18.35 -4.57
C ALA A 945 -8.95 19.15 -4.78
N ILE A 946 -8.88 20.45 -4.46
CA ILE A 946 -10.00 21.37 -4.50
C ILE A 946 -9.88 22.27 -5.72
N LEU A 947 -10.99 22.39 -6.45
CA LEU A 947 -11.12 23.32 -7.57
C LEU A 947 -11.64 24.67 -7.07
N PHE A 948 -10.93 25.74 -7.41
CA PHE A 948 -11.35 27.13 -7.21
C PHE A 948 -11.54 27.84 -8.55
N SER A 949 -12.49 28.76 -8.60
CA SER A 949 -12.67 29.69 -9.71
C SER A 949 -11.99 31.02 -9.39
N VAL A 950 -11.05 31.45 -10.24
CA VAL A 950 -10.24 32.68 -10.09
C VAL A 950 -10.90 33.83 -10.84
N GLY A 951 -11.74 34.61 -10.16
CA GLY A 951 -12.48 35.75 -10.76
C GLY A 951 -13.96 35.70 -10.40
N ARG A 952 -14.72 36.80 -10.64
CA ARG A 952 -16.14 36.92 -10.27
C ARG A 952 -16.94 35.70 -10.76
N GLU A 953 -17.33 34.86 -9.81
CA GLU A 953 -17.77 33.46 -9.94
C GLU A 953 -18.96 33.23 -10.88
N THR A 954 -19.74 34.26 -11.18
CA THR A 954 -21.02 34.10 -11.85
C THR A 954 -20.97 34.30 -13.35
N ASP A 955 -19.96 34.95 -13.93
CA ASP A 955 -20.02 35.35 -15.34
C ASP A 955 -19.68 34.22 -16.33
N VAL A 956 -18.76 33.30 -16.02
CA VAL A 956 -18.33 32.26 -16.99
C VAL A 956 -19.41 31.20 -17.26
N ILE A 957 -20.02 30.67 -16.19
CA ILE A 957 -21.11 29.67 -16.32
C ILE A 957 -22.37 30.34 -16.88
N LYS A 958 -22.61 31.60 -16.52
CA LYS A 958 -23.73 32.43 -16.99
C LYS A 958 -23.60 32.75 -18.47
N GLU A 959 -22.44 33.20 -18.95
CA GLU A 959 -22.14 33.42 -20.36
C GLU A 959 -22.25 32.13 -21.18
N ALA A 960 -21.75 31.01 -20.64
CA ALA A 960 -21.84 29.70 -21.28
C ALA A 960 -23.28 29.17 -21.33
N ALA A 961 -24.10 29.45 -20.32
CA ALA A 961 -25.53 29.13 -20.30
C ALA A 961 -26.32 30.05 -21.23
N ASP A 962 -26.00 31.35 -21.26
CA ASP A 962 -26.68 32.36 -22.09
C ASP A 962 -26.46 32.11 -23.58
N LYS A 963 -25.30 31.58 -23.99
CA LYS A 963 -25.06 31.10 -25.36
C LYS A 963 -26.00 29.97 -25.81
N LYS A 964 -26.65 29.28 -24.85
CA LYS A 964 -27.61 28.18 -25.11
C LYS A 964 -29.08 28.58 -24.92
N LEU A 965 -29.34 29.83 -24.53
CA LEU A 965 -30.69 30.34 -24.25
C LEU A 965 -31.11 31.35 -25.33
N ASN A 966 -32.42 31.52 -25.53
CA ASN A 966 -32.93 32.61 -26.37
C ASN A 966 -32.85 33.92 -25.58
N LYS A 967 -32.65 35.06 -26.28
CA LYS A 967 -32.53 36.40 -25.65
C LYS A 967 -33.69 36.77 -24.70
N THR A 968 -34.87 36.16 -24.89
CA THR A 968 -36.08 36.43 -24.10
C THR A 968 -36.27 35.50 -22.90
N ASP A 969 -35.59 34.36 -22.83
CA ASP A 969 -35.80 33.34 -21.79
C ASP A 969 -35.43 33.89 -20.40
N ARG A 970 -34.35 34.68 -20.31
CA ARG A 970 -33.87 35.25 -19.04
C ARG A 970 -34.75 36.38 -18.52
N ALA A 971 -35.22 37.24 -19.43
CA ALA A 971 -36.19 38.28 -19.09
C ALA A 971 -37.51 37.67 -18.62
N THR A 972 -37.95 36.57 -19.23
CA THR A 972 -39.17 35.83 -18.85
C THR A 972 -39.01 35.14 -17.49
N ALA A 973 -37.82 34.59 -17.20
CA ALA A 973 -37.51 33.99 -15.92
C ALA A 973 -37.37 35.01 -14.77
N ASP A 974 -37.12 36.29 -15.04
CA ASP A 974 -36.98 37.35 -14.02
C ASP A 974 -38.32 38.04 -13.68
N MET A 975 -39.41 37.74 -14.39
CA MET A 975 -40.72 38.40 -14.23
C MET A 975 -41.27 38.32 -12.80
N TRP A 976 -41.04 37.22 -12.09
CA TRP A 976 -41.46 37.05 -10.70
C TRP A 976 -40.78 38.04 -9.75
N ARG A 977 -39.49 38.33 -10.00
CA ARG A 977 -38.70 39.28 -9.21
C ARG A 977 -39.15 40.71 -9.51
N GLN A 978 -39.44 41.01 -10.77
CA GLN A 978 -39.98 42.31 -11.17
C GLN A 978 -41.36 42.58 -10.56
N ALA A 979 -42.24 41.58 -10.51
CA ALA A 979 -43.54 41.69 -9.84
C ALA A 979 -43.37 42.04 -8.35
N LEU A 980 -42.45 41.36 -7.64
CA LEU A 980 -42.16 41.64 -6.22
C LEU A 980 -41.54 43.03 -6.01
N LYS A 981 -40.54 43.43 -6.82
CA LYS A 981 -39.89 44.75 -6.73
C LYS A 981 -40.89 45.87 -7.03
N THR A 982 -41.74 45.69 -8.03
CA THR A 982 -42.78 46.66 -8.42
C THR A 982 -43.83 46.80 -7.34
N TYR A 983 -44.33 45.69 -6.77
CA TYR A 983 -45.30 45.72 -5.68
C TYR A 983 -44.72 46.39 -4.42
N LYS A 984 -43.48 46.06 -4.04
CA LYS A 984 -42.78 46.68 -2.92
C LYS A 984 -42.65 48.20 -3.10
N ARG A 985 -42.31 48.65 -4.32
CA ARG A 985 -42.16 50.08 -4.65
C ARG A 985 -43.51 50.80 -4.67
N LYS A 986 -44.54 50.22 -5.31
CA LYS A 986 -45.88 50.79 -5.45
C LYS A 986 -46.57 51.01 -4.10
N HIS A 987 -46.32 50.13 -3.14
CA HIS A 987 -46.91 50.18 -1.79
C HIS A 987 -45.94 50.70 -0.71
N ASN A 988 -44.73 51.14 -1.09
CA ASN A 988 -43.68 51.63 -0.19
C ASN A 988 -43.42 50.73 1.04
N LEU A 989 -43.38 49.42 0.83
CA LEU A 989 -43.31 48.43 1.90
C LEU A 989 -41.87 48.13 2.34
N LYS A 990 -41.67 47.98 3.65
CA LYS A 990 -40.44 47.35 4.18
C LYS A 990 -40.46 45.85 3.88
N THR A 991 -39.29 45.22 3.78
CA THR A 991 -39.22 43.77 3.45
C THR A 991 -39.91 42.89 4.50
N SER A 992 -40.00 43.33 5.77
CA SER A 992 -40.76 42.66 6.82
C SER A 992 -42.28 42.72 6.60
N GLU A 993 -42.80 43.83 6.06
CA GLU A 993 -44.22 44.01 5.76
C GLU A 993 -44.62 43.22 4.50
N LEU A 994 -43.74 43.19 3.50
CA LEU A 994 -43.90 42.33 2.34
C LEU A 994 -43.91 40.84 2.74
N HIS A 995 -43.04 40.44 3.68
CA HIS A 995 -43.02 39.07 4.21
C HIS A 995 -44.32 38.72 4.94
N ALA A 996 -44.84 39.61 5.79
CA ALA A 996 -46.12 39.42 6.47
C ALA A 996 -47.29 39.26 5.46
N LYS A 997 -47.27 40.05 4.38
CA LYS A 997 -48.26 39.94 3.29
C LYS A 997 -48.16 38.62 2.55
N MET A 998 -46.96 38.18 2.17
CA MET A 998 -46.77 36.88 1.51
C MET A 998 -47.15 35.71 2.44
N LYS A 999 -46.88 35.82 3.74
CA LYS A 999 -47.26 34.82 4.74
C LYS A 999 -48.79 34.64 4.82
N SER A 1000 -49.56 35.71 4.66
CA SER A 1000 -51.02 35.64 4.56
C SER A 1000 -51.54 34.94 3.30
N CYS A 1001 -50.69 34.77 2.28
CA CYS A 1001 -50.95 34.06 1.03
C CYS A 1001 -50.33 32.65 1.01
N GLY A 1002 -49.91 32.11 2.16
CA GLY A 1002 -49.36 30.75 2.27
C GLY A 1002 -47.83 30.65 2.10
N PHE A 1003 -47.09 31.76 2.16
CA PHE A 1003 -45.62 31.74 2.15
C PHE A 1003 -45.05 31.22 3.49
N ASP A 1004 -44.43 30.05 3.46
CA ASP A 1004 -43.88 29.34 4.62
C ASP A 1004 -42.40 29.65 4.89
N LYS A 1005 -41.72 30.39 4.00
CA LYS A 1005 -40.28 30.68 4.09
C LYS A 1005 -39.98 31.90 4.96
N THR A 1006 -38.74 32.02 5.42
CA THR A 1006 -38.31 33.09 6.34
C THR A 1006 -38.22 34.47 5.66
N ALA A 1007 -38.25 35.54 6.46
CA ALA A 1007 -38.03 36.90 5.97
C ALA A 1007 -36.63 37.10 5.36
N GLN A 1008 -35.64 36.32 5.78
CA GLN A 1008 -34.29 36.32 5.20
C GLN A 1008 -34.29 35.73 3.78
N THR A 1009 -35.07 34.68 3.53
CA THR A 1009 -35.25 34.09 2.20
C THR A 1009 -35.85 35.10 1.22
N LEU A 1010 -36.84 35.89 1.66
CA LEU A 1010 -37.45 36.93 0.84
C LEU A 1010 -36.49 38.09 0.55
N ARG A 1011 -35.62 38.46 1.51
CA ARG A 1011 -34.53 39.43 1.26
C ARG A 1011 -33.57 38.93 0.19
N LEU A 1012 -33.12 37.67 0.32
CA LEU A 1012 -32.27 37.01 -0.68
C LEU A 1012 -32.89 37.01 -2.08
N TRP A 1013 -34.20 36.81 -2.21
CA TRP A 1013 -34.89 36.86 -3.50
C TRP A 1013 -34.88 38.24 -4.17
N LEU A 1014 -34.94 39.30 -3.38
CA LEU A 1014 -34.96 40.69 -3.86
C LEU A 1014 -33.56 41.23 -4.16
N ASP A 1015 -32.59 40.86 -3.32
CA ASP A 1015 -31.26 41.47 -3.28
C ASP A 1015 -30.21 40.66 -4.07
N ASN A 1016 -30.42 39.35 -4.28
CA ASN A 1016 -29.52 38.52 -5.09
C ASN A 1016 -29.99 38.47 -6.55
N GLU A 1017 -29.31 39.21 -7.43
CA GLU A 1017 -29.62 39.26 -8.87
C GLU A 1017 -29.25 37.97 -9.63
N ASP A 1018 -28.36 37.14 -9.07
CA ASP A 1018 -27.91 35.88 -9.67
C ASP A 1018 -28.84 34.69 -9.39
N LEU A 1019 -29.86 34.85 -8.54
CA LEU A 1019 -30.87 33.82 -8.32
C LEU A 1019 -31.74 33.65 -9.59
N ILE A 1020 -31.71 32.46 -10.20
CA ILE A 1020 -32.47 32.18 -11.44
C ILE A 1020 -33.99 32.13 -11.18
N GLY A 1021 -34.40 31.66 -9.99
CA GLY A 1021 -35.79 31.60 -9.58
C GLY A 1021 -35.99 30.86 -8.26
N PRO A 1022 -37.19 30.91 -7.65
CA PRO A 1022 -37.51 30.26 -6.38
C PRO A 1022 -37.37 28.74 -6.41
N SER A 1023 -37.01 28.09 -5.30
CA SER A 1023 -36.75 26.64 -5.24
C SER A 1023 -37.93 25.79 -5.78
N SER A 1024 -39.17 26.23 -5.59
CA SER A 1024 -40.39 25.58 -6.07
C SER A 1024 -41.15 26.52 -7.02
N PRO A 1025 -40.72 26.71 -8.28
CA PRO A 1025 -41.21 27.78 -9.15
C PRO A 1025 -42.74 27.77 -9.30
N SER A 1026 -43.35 26.60 -9.48
CA SER A 1026 -44.81 26.48 -9.68
C SER A 1026 -45.62 26.94 -8.47
N GLN A 1027 -45.15 26.67 -7.25
CA GLN A 1027 -45.84 27.05 -6.01
C GLN A 1027 -45.48 28.48 -5.61
N ASP A 1028 -44.20 28.84 -5.66
CA ASP A 1028 -43.70 30.14 -5.23
C ASP A 1028 -44.18 31.27 -6.15
N LEU A 1029 -44.22 31.07 -7.47
CA LEU A 1029 -44.73 32.08 -8.39
C LEU A 1029 -46.25 32.27 -8.24
N GLN A 1030 -46.99 31.21 -7.91
CA GLN A 1030 -48.42 31.31 -7.60
C GLN A 1030 -48.64 32.15 -6.34
N ILE A 1031 -47.87 31.91 -5.27
CA ILE A 1031 -47.94 32.72 -4.04
C ILE A 1031 -47.57 34.18 -4.31
N ILE A 1032 -46.54 34.41 -5.15
CA ILE A 1032 -46.16 35.77 -5.56
C ILE A 1032 -47.30 36.43 -6.35
N LEU A 1033 -47.94 35.70 -7.27
CA LEU A 1033 -49.08 36.21 -8.03
C LEU A 1033 -50.27 36.52 -7.13
N ASP A 1034 -50.60 35.65 -6.18
CA ASP A 1034 -51.70 35.84 -5.24
C ASP A 1034 -51.46 37.05 -4.31
N ALA A 1035 -50.20 37.29 -3.94
CA ALA A 1035 -49.80 38.43 -3.11
C ALA A 1035 -49.74 39.75 -3.87
N THR A 1036 -49.24 39.74 -5.11
CA THR A 1036 -48.94 40.95 -5.90
C THR A 1036 -50.05 41.34 -6.89
N LYS A 1037 -50.85 40.37 -7.32
CA LYS A 1037 -51.87 40.48 -8.38
C LYS A 1037 -51.33 41.11 -9.67
N ASP A 1038 -50.08 40.82 -10.01
CA ASP A 1038 -49.43 41.38 -11.20
C ASP A 1038 -50.02 40.77 -12.49
N GLU A 1039 -50.62 41.62 -13.34
CA GLU A 1039 -51.27 41.19 -14.60
C GLU A 1039 -50.25 40.56 -15.58
N THR A 1040 -49.02 41.06 -15.60
CA THR A 1040 -47.96 40.60 -16.51
C THR A 1040 -47.49 39.19 -16.15
N LEU A 1041 -47.31 38.93 -14.86
CA LEU A 1041 -46.98 37.61 -14.32
C LEU A 1041 -48.18 36.66 -14.44
N SER A 1042 -49.41 37.15 -14.28
CA SER A 1042 -50.63 36.33 -14.44
C SER A 1042 -50.75 35.73 -15.83
N VAL A 1043 -50.52 36.53 -16.88
CA VAL A 1043 -50.62 36.10 -18.29
C VAL A 1043 -49.47 35.18 -18.69
N ASN A 1044 -48.30 35.29 -18.03
CA ASN A 1044 -47.09 34.57 -18.39
C ASN A 1044 -46.65 33.57 -17.32
N LEU A 1045 -47.52 33.16 -16.39
CA LEU A 1045 -47.14 32.33 -15.25
C LEU A 1045 -46.48 31.01 -15.69
N GLU A 1046 -47.14 30.27 -16.58
CA GLU A 1046 -46.62 29.01 -17.12
C GLU A 1046 -45.32 29.22 -17.92
N ARG A 1047 -45.22 30.33 -18.66
CA ARG A 1047 -44.02 30.69 -19.43
C ARG A 1047 -42.85 31.05 -18.53
N ALA A 1048 -43.10 31.73 -17.41
CA ALA A 1048 -42.10 32.09 -16.42
C ALA A 1048 -41.58 30.85 -15.68
N VAL A 1049 -42.47 29.92 -15.30
CA VAL A 1049 -42.08 28.62 -14.71
C VAL A 1049 -41.21 27.83 -15.69
N ALA A 1050 -41.66 27.67 -16.94
CA ALA A 1050 -40.91 26.96 -17.97
C ALA A 1050 -39.56 27.64 -18.28
N ALA A 1051 -39.51 28.97 -18.30
CA ALA A 1051 -38.27 29.72 -18.48
C ALA A 1051 -37.29 29.53 -17.31
N ILE A 1052 -37.76 29.54 -16.06
CA ILE A 1052 -36.92 29.26 -14.88
C ILE A 1052 -36.32 27.85 -14.96
N GLU A 1053 -37.11 26.84 -15.31
CA GLU A 1053 -36.64 25.47 -15.48
C GLU A 1053 -35.65 25.33 -16.64
N LYS A 1054 -35.90 26.00 -17.75
CA LYS A 1054 -35.02 26.03 -18.93
C LYS A 1054 -33.69 26.71 -18.62
N VAL A 1055 -33.69 27.85 -17.93
CA VAL A 1055 -32.47 28.55 -17.50
C VAL A 1055 -31.70 27.71 -16.49
N ARG A 1056 -32.37 27.05 -15.54
CA ARG A 1056 -31.74 26.08 -14.62
C ARG A 1056 -31.11 24.90 -15.35
N SER A 1057 -31.79 24.35 -16.34
CA SER A 1057 -31.29 23.25 -17.16
C SER A 1057 -30.06 23.67 -17.97
N ALA A 1058 -30.09 24.83 -18.62
CA ALA A 1058 -28.97 25.40 -19.36
C ALA A 1058 -27.77 25.68 -18.44
N HIS A 1059 -28.00 26.22 -17.24
CA HIS A 1059 -26.97 26.45 -16.23
C HIS A 1059 -26.35 25.14 -15.73
N LYS A 1060 -27.16 24.10 -15.50
CA LYS A 1060 -26.69 22.75 -15.13
C LYS A 1060 -25.88 22.10 -16.25
N GLN A 1061 -26.28 22.28 -17.50
CA GLN A 1061 -25.54 21.77 -18.67
C GLN A 1061 -24.24 22.54 -18.93
N ALA A 1062 -24.23 23.87 -18.75
CA ALA A 1062 -23.04 24.70 -18.85
C ALA A 1062 -22.03 24.33 -17.76
N SER A 1063 -22.49 24.18 -16.52
CA SER A 1063 -21.68 23.68 -15.40
C SER A 1063 -21.10 22.29 -15.68
N ARG A 1064 -21.89 21.35 -16.22
CA ARG A 1064 -21.39 20.01 -16.62
C ARG A 1064 -20.35 20.06 -17.75
N ALA A 1065 -20.56 20.88 -18.77
CA ALA A 1065 -19.65 21.00 -19.90
C ALA A 1065 -18.32 21.67 -19.50
N TRP A 1066 -18.40 22.69 -18.65
CA TRP A 1066 -17.25 23.33 -18.03
C TRP A 1066 -16.49 22.36 -17.12
N ALA A 1067 -17.21 21.61 -16.27
CA ALA A 1067 -16.64 20.54 -15.46
C ALA A 1067 -15.92 19.50 -16.32
N LYS A 1068 -16.52 19.01 -17.42
CA LYS A 1068 -15.87 18.02 -18.30
C LYS A 1068 -14.59 18.55 -18.96
N LYS A 1069 -14.57 19.83 -19.37
CA LYS A 1069 -13.36 20.48 -19.91
C LYS A 1069 -12.27 20.64 -18.85
N ILE A 1070 -12.64 21.07 -17.66
CA ILE A 1070 -11.72 21.23 -16.53
C ILE A 1070 -11.19 19.89 -16.08
N VAL A 1071 -12.03 18.86 -15.98
CA VAL A 1071 -11.63 17.50 -15.63
C VAL A 1071 -10.68 16.93 -16.67
N LYS A 1072 -10.90 17.19 -17.96
CA LYS A 1072 -9.96 16.77 -19.01
C LYS A 1072 -8.59 17.47 -18.88
N LYS A 1073 -8.57 18.79 -18.63
CA LYS A 1073 -7.32 19.53 -18.40
C LYS A 1073 -6.64 19.14 -17.08
N ALA A 1074 -7.43 18.89 -16.03
CA ALA A 1074 -6.93 18.42 -14.74
C ALA A 1074 -6.33 17.01 -14.89
N ALA A 1075 -6.97 16.14 -15.68
CA ALA A 1075 -6.47 14.81 -16.06
C ALA A 1075 -5.18 14.89 -16.91
N GLU A 1076 -5.05 15.87 -17.81
CA GLU A 1076 -3.82 16.14 -18.58
C GLU A 1076 -2.67 16.64 -17.69
N ILE A 1077 -2.97 17.33 -16.58
CA ILE A 1077 -1.98 17.79 -15.58
C ILE A 1077 -1.71 16.70 -14.51
N CYS A 1078 -2.43 15.58 -14.56
CA CYS A 1078 -2.66 14.66 -13.44
C CYS A 1078 -1.57 13.61 -13.18
N SER A 1079 -0.71 13.32 -14.16
CA SER A 1079 0.52 12.55 -13.89
C SER A 1079 1.45 13.29 -12.92
N ASP A 1080 1.30 14.61 -12.84
CA ASP A 1080 2.32 15.51 -12.31
C ASP A 1080 1.73 16.59 -11.39
N PHE A 1081 0.74 16.30 -10.53
CA PHE A 1081 0.24 17.25 -9.51
C PHE A 1081 0.21 16.69 -8.08
N ASP A 1082 1.22 17.00 -7.27
CA ASP A 1082 1.41 16.49 -5.89
C ASP A 1082 1.40 17.59 -4.81
N GLY A 1083 1.09 18.85 -5.18
CA GLY A 1083 1.02 19.99 -4.25
C GLY A 1083 1.10 21.36 -4.93
N GLY A 1084 0.67 22.41 -4.21
CA GLY A 1084 0.62 23.80 -4.69
C GLY A 1084 -0.63 24.13 -5.52
N THR A 1085 -0.52 25.15 -6.38
CA THR A 1085 -1.64 25.67 -7.18
C THR A 1085 -1.38 25.53 -8.67
N ALA A 1086 -2.20 24.74 -9.36
CA ALA A 1086 -2.14 24.56 -10.81
C ALA A 1086 -3.23 25.40 -11.48
N GLU A 1087 -2.85 26.31 -12.37
CA GLU A 1087 -3.82 27.05 -13.18
C GLU A 1087 -4.32 26.16 -14.33
N LEU A 1088 -5.63 26.07 -14.46
CA LEU A 1088 -6.29 25.24 -15.48
C LEU A 1088 -6.71 26.07 -16.71
N GLY A 1089 -6.43 27.39 -16.68
CA GLY A 1089 -6.96 28.37 -17.63
C GLY A 1089 -8.45 28.66 -17.42
N GLU A 1090 -8.99 29.65 -18.14
CA GLU A 1090 -10.41 30.07 -18.05
C GLU A 1090 -10.86 30.38 -16.60
N ASN A 1091 -10.03 31.09 -15.82
CA ASN A 1091 -10.36 31.50 -14.45
C ASN A 1091 -10.63 30.32 -13.50
N ALA A 1092 -9.83 29.24 -13.60
CA ALA A 1092 -9.89 28.12 -12.66
C ALA A 1092 -8.49 27.70 -12.21
N CYS A 1093 -8.36 27.36 -10.94
CA CYS A 1093 -7.15 26.77 -10.38
C CYS A 1093 -7.47 25.56 -9.51
N LEU A 1094 -6.55 24.61 -9.51
CA LEU A 1094 -6.56 23.42 -8.69
C LEU A 1094 -5.56 23.60 -7.56
N VAL A 1095 -5.99 23.39 -6.31
CA VAL A 1095 -5.11 23.42 -5.14
C VAL A 1095 -5.21 22.11 -4.37
N ARG A 1096 -4.12 21.70 -3.74
CA ARG A 1096 -4.09 20.51 -2.90
C ARG A 1096 -4.10 20.91 -1.42
N VAL A 1097 -4.99 20.33 -0.64
CA VAL A 1097 -5.06 20.56 0.81
C VAL A 1097 -3.75 20.09 1.43
N ASN A 1098 -3.02 20.99 2.09
CA ASN A 1098 -1.84 20.65 2.86
C ASN A 1098 -2.21 20.42 4.33
N HIS A 1099 -2.99 21.34 4.91
CA HIS A 1099 -3.41 21.28 6.30
C HIS A 1099 -4.85 21.77 6.47
N VAL A 1100 -5.59 21.17 7.40
CA VAL A 1100 -6.94 21.61 7.82
C VAL A 1100 -6.89 21.83 9.33
N LEU A 1101 -7.23 23.03 9.80
CA LEU A 1101 -7.32 23.29 11.23
C LEU A 1101 -8.68 22.79 11.76
N ASP A 1102 -8.64 22.18 12.95
CA ASP A 1102 -9.83 21.63 13.59
C ASP A 1102 -10.73 22.73 14.19
N ASP A 1103 -10.14 23.86 14.58
CA ASP A 1103 -10.85 24.97 15.22
C ASP A 1103 -11.77 25.71 14.23
N VAL A 1104 -13.01 25.92 14.64
CA VAL A 1104 -13.97 26.79 13.94
C VAL A 1104 -13.79 28.21 14.47
N VAL A 1105 -13.60 29.16 13.56
CA VAL A 1105 -13.31 30.56 13.88
C VAL A 1105 -14.34 31.50 13.26
N GLU A 1106 -14.62 32.62 13.94
CA GLU A 1106 -15.47 33.69 13.40
C GLU A 1106 -14.69 34.57 12.44
N VAL A 1107 -15.16 34.68 11.20
CA VAL A 1107 -14.53 35.48 10.14
C VAL A 1107 -15.57 36.27 9.35
N ARG A 1108 -15.16 37.39 8.73
CA ARG A 1108 -15.99 38.22 7.84
C ARG A 1108 -16.55 37.32 6.75
N THR A 1109 -17.87 37.35 6.54
CA THR A 1109 -18.53 36.54 5.50
C THR A 1109 -17.89 36.76 4.12
N ALA A 1110 -17.41 37.99 3.84
CA ALA A 1110 -16.71 38.35 2.61
C ALA A 1110 -15.36 37.63 2.38
N LYS A 1111 -14.76 37.02 3.40
CA LYS A 1111 -13.51 36.25 3.30
C LYS A 1111 -13.75 34.73 3.29
N THR A 1112 -15.00 34.29 3.40
CA THR A 1112 -15.33 32.85 3.39
C THR A 1112 -15.45 32.28 1.98
N ASN A 1113 -15.24 30.96 1.88
CA ASN A 1113 -15.53 30.10 0.73
C ASN A 1113 -14.80 30.46 -0.58
N ARG A 1114 -13.64 31.10 -0.47
CA ARG A 1114 -12.79 31.51 -1.59
C ARG A 1114 -11.33 31.26 -1.28
N LEU A 1115 -10.52 31.15 -2.33
CA LEU A 1115 -9.07 31.11 -2.19
C LEU A 1115 -8.59 32.50 -1.83
N LEU A 1116 -7.85 32.60 -0.73
CA LEU A 1116 -7.22 33.81 -0.25
C LEU A 1116 -5.71 33.64 -0.38
N GLU A 1117 -5.07 34.69 -0.87
CA GLU A 1117 -3.63 34.86 -0.73
C GLU A 1117 -3.40 35.62 0.57
N GLY A 1118 -2.76 34.97 1.54
CA GLY A 1118 -2.15 35.66 2.66
C GLY A 1118 -0.92 36.42 2.15
N GLU A 1119 -0.51 37.46 2.87
CA GLU A 1119 0.87 37.91 2.68
C GLU A 1119 1.78 36.73 3.09
N THR A 1120 2.93 36.60 2.45
CA THR A 1120 3.83 35.44 2.52
C THR A 1120 4.31 35.19 3.96
N TRP A 1121 3.55 34.41 4.73
CA TRP A 1121 3.78 34.26 6.17
C TRP A 1121 4.06 32.81 6.61
N PHE A 1122 3.76 31.77 5.84
CA PHE A 1122 4.03 30.40 6.31
C PHE A 1122 5.51 30.01 6.15
N TRP A 1123 6.07 29.46 7.23
CA TRP A 1123 7.27 28.62 7.30
C TRP A 1123 6.90 27.28 7.91
#